data_AF-A0A6F9DV70-F1
#
_entry.id   AF-A0A6F9DV70-F1
#
_cell.length_a   1.000
_cell.length_b   1.000
_cell.length_c   1.000
_cell.angle_alpha   90.00
_cell.angle_beta   90.00
_cell.angle_gamma   90.00
#
_symmetry.space_group_name_H-M   'P 1'
#
loop_
_entity.id
_entity.type
_entity.pdbx_description
1 polymer ?
#
loop_
_entity_poly.entity_id
_entity_poly.type
_entity_poly.pdbx_seq_one_letter_code
_entity_poly.pdbx_strand_id
1 'polypeptide(L)'
;MGRKSKSSTFSMLCCRSADAYDVKHDSDKPLDLKTVDCDWVKDENRLAHHTNDFDTPLLVLRRGQTFLVKMKFQRKFHKQADKAFIELNLGANPQLTSAKIRCPLVDTLNDRKWGMKIIEEDHETFLVTFKVNIPPNVPIGQYKAVVEFTSHLADDQVITTRDKEPDVIILFNAWCKDDAVYMESDKERTEYVMNDLGIVYRGNSAWISPKKWNFGQFEENVLECCLSLLDKDKRVKAKPAKFAQKKGDPVWVTRLISAVVNSQDDDGVLEGNWSGDYAGGVAPTKWNGSVEILQQYLQTGRPVSYGQCWVFSGVVTTVLRCLGIPTRSITNFASAHDTEGSMTIDNYVDQNGDEIELGGDSVWNFHVWNESWMKREDLPPGYGGWQAIDATPQEISLGLYQTGPAPVTAVKSGEIYLGFETGFVFAEVNSDRVNWIVEQDEAGDYAITSVGKRYLSSVGKFISTKAVGSDERNDVTATYKHPEGTAEERTAFKRAYAFGSHPEYQDGFLAVEEEGKGLTLDFETTPSANLRNGDGFSVLIKARNDTSEAATVDISAVLHSTQYTGEKKRFIKRQRFSSVPVPGNETVSREFAVMFSDYDGKLVGLNSMRMSVVAKVKETKKLFADRFEFRLDNKEAIDIKLDKDKLRVGKEHSVVVNLTNPLPVRLTNVTITLEGPGISSPLIRKLNRSVVAGGTAQMTFMIQPKKVGRRALLVDVDAKQVKDIKSHLEVDVVESVQ
;
A
#
# COMPACT_ATOMS: atom_id res chain seq x y z
N MET A 1 87.32 15.15 -48.53
CA MET A 1 85.89 14.73 -48.41
C MET A 1 85.19 15.69 -47.44
N GLY A 2 83.85 15.73 -47.39
CA GLY A 2 83.08 16.69 -46.56
C GLY A 2 83.13 16.38 -45.05
N ARG A 3 82.54 17.18 -44.14
CA ARG A 3 81.54 18.28 -44.24
C ARG A 3 81.96 19.45 -43.30
N LYS A 4 81.74 20.74 -43.63
CA LYS A 4 80.63 21.64 -43.18
C LYS A 4 80.19 21.44 -41.71
N SER A 5 79.98 22.49 -40.89
CA SER A 5 79.40 23.82 -41.23
C SER A 5 79.97 25.07 -40.50
N LYS A 6 79.74 26.23 -41.13
CA LYS A 6 79.79 27.62 -40.60
C LYS A 6 78.46 27.97 -39.87
N SER A 7 78.22 29.08 -39.16
CA SER A 7 79.04 30.14 -38.49
C SER A 7 78.06 31.05 -37.70
N SER A 8 78.51 31.69 -36.61
CA SER A 8 77.85 32.86 -35.97
C SER A 8 78.14 34.16 -36.79
N THR A 9 77.78 35.41 -36.43
CA THR A 9 77.70 36.11 -35.12
C THR A 9 77.06 37.52 -35.27
N PHE A 10 76.67 38.17 -34.14
CA PHE A 10 76.28 39.61 -34.00
C PHE A 10 74.91 40.02 -34.64
N SER A 11 74.17 41.06 -34.22
CA SER A 11 74.38 42.23 -33.31
C SER A 11 73.00 42.84 -32.90
N MET A 12 72.75 43.82 -31.99
CA MET A 12 73.50 44.56 -30.93
C MET A 12 72.52 45.43 -30.07
N LEU A 13 72.94 45.92 -28.89
CA LEU A 13 72.46 47.15 -28.16
C LEU A 13 71.00 47.14 -27.56
N CYS A 14 70.62 47.88 -26.49
CA CYS A 14 71.33 48.83 -25.62
C CYS A 14 70.72 49.03 -24.19
N CYS A 15 71.58 49.24 -23.18
CA CYS A 15 71.50 50.17 -22.01
C CYS A 15 70.33 50.25 -20.97
N ARG A 16 70.76 50.22 -19.68
CA ARG A 16 70.32 51.05 -18.50
C ARG A 16 68.96 50.77 -17.80
N SER A 17 68.75 51.07 -16.51
CA SER A 17 69.64 51.19 -15.31
C SER A 17 68.80 51.52 -14.03
N ALA A 18 69.14 50.92 -12.87
CA ALA A 18 68.60 51.24 -11.53
C ALA A 18 67.08 50.94 -11.36
N ASP A 19 66.50 50.72 -10.17
CA ASP A 19 66.97 50.81 -8.77
C ASP A 19 66.51 49.59 -7.95
N ALA A 20 67.00 49.45 -6.71
CA ALA A 20 66.58 48.41 -5.78
C ALA A 20 65.49 48.90 -4.80
N TYR A 21 64.43 48.11 -4.60
CA TYR A 21 63.58 48.20 -3.42
C TYR A 21 63.27 46.81 -2.86
N ASP A 22 63.35 46.72 -1.54
CA ASP A 22 63.22 45.50 -0.75
C ASP A 22 61.74 45.04 -0.68
N VAL A 23 61.46 43.86 -1.22
CA VAL A 23 60.20 43.14 -0.99
C VAL A 23 60.52 41.92 -0.15
N LYS A 24 60.02 41.97 1.08
CA LYS A 24 60.24 40.96 2.13
C LYS A 24 60.04 39.53 1.61
N HIS A 25 60.86 38.62 2.12
CA HIS A 25 60.41 37.24 2.28
C HIS A 25 59.18 37.23 3.21
N ASP A 26 57.98 37.17 2.62
CA ASP A 26 56.85 36.58 3.33
C ASP A 26 56.99 35.06 3.25
N SER A 27 56.73 34.38 4.36
CA SER A 27 57.02 32.95 4.50
C SER A 27 55.82 32.12 4.07
N ASP A 28 55.47 32.25 2.79
CA ASP A 28 54.34 31.58 2.15
C ASP A 28 54.62 30.08 1.98
N LYS A 29 54.56 29.34 3.10
CA LYS A 29 54.39 27.89 3.07
C LYS A 29 53.07 27.62 2.36
N PRO A 30 53.04 26.77 1.30
CA PRO A 30 51.80 26.53 0.56
C PRO A 30 50.75 25.93 1.50
N LEU A 31 49.74 26.73 1.84
CA LEU A 31 48.72 26.36 2.82
C LEU A 31 47.90 25.18 2.32
N ASP A 32 47.83 24.12 3.15
CA ASP A 32 46.93 22.98 3.00
C ASP A 32 45.52 23.48 2.62
N LEU A 33 44.94 22.99 1.52
CA LEU A 33 43.52 23.26 1.27
C LEU A 33 42.68 22.38 2.22
N LYS A 34 42.26 22.98 3.33
CA LYS A 34 41.24 22.43 4.21
C LYS A 34 39.95 23.22 4.07
N THR A 35 38.86 22.50 4.24
CA THR A 35 37.52 23.08 4.38
C THR A 35 37.38 23.61 5.80
N VAL A 36 36.86 24.83 5.90
CA VAL A 36 36.55 25.52 7.16
C VAL A 36 35.11 25.23 7.57
N ASP A 37 34.22 25.11 6.58
CA ASP A 37 32.78 24.90 6.75
C ASP A 37 32.18 24.24 5.50
N CYS A 38 31.15 23.40 5.68
CA CYS A 38 30.50 22.62 4.61
C CYS A 38 28.97 22.68 4.78
N ASP A 39 28.33 23.64 4.12
CA ASP A 39 26.87 23.78 4.12
C ASP A 39 26.26 22.92 3.00
N TRP A 40 25.53 21.87 3.41
CA TRP A 40 24.74 21.01 2.52
C TRP A 40 23.41 21.64 2.08
N VAL A 41 23.22 22.93 2.34
CA VAL A 41 22.11 23.80 1.92
C VAL A 41 20.74 23.15 2.15
N LYS A 42 20.60 22.54 3.34
CA LYS A 42 19.62 21.47 3.61
C LYS A 42 18.21 21.83 3.15
N ASP A 43 17.69 22.97 3.57
CA ASP A 43 16.28 23.29 3.38
C ASP A 43 15.95 23.76 1.95
N GLU A 44 16.89 24.42 1.27
CA GLU A 44 16.79 24.75 -0.17
C GLU A 44 16.75 23.46 -1.01
N ASN A 45 17.67 22.53 -0.75
CA ASN A 45 17.71 21.23 -1.40
C ASN A 45 16.46 20.40 -1.12
N ARG A 46 15.98 20.35 0.13
CA ARG A 46 14.78 19.58 0.50
C ARG A 46 13.50 20.14 -0.11
N LEU A 47 13.38 21.46 -0.22
CA LEU A 47 12.27 22.10 -0.93
C LEU A 47 12.30 21.75 -2.43
N ALA A 48 13.48 21.87 -3.06
CA ALA A 48 13.68 21.57 -4.48
C ALA A 48 13.47 20.09 -4.84
N HIS A 49 13.81 19.16 -3.94
CA HIS A 49 13.59 17.72 -4.11
C HIS A 49 12.22 17.22 -3.58
N HIS A 50 11.38 18.10 -3.02
CA HIS A 50 10.08 17.77 -2.45
C HIS A 50 10.19 16.71 -1.34
N THR A 51 11.05 17.00 -0.37
CA THR A 51 11.39 16.18 0.80
C THR A 51 11.44 17.01 2.10
N ASN A 52 10.96 18.27 2.07
CA ASN A 52 10.91 19.19 3.21
C ASN A 52 10.02 18.68 4.36
N ASP A 53 8.97 17.90 4.07
CA ASP A 53 7.96 17.51 5.07
C ASP A 53 8.40 16.39 6.02
N PHE A 54 9.42 15.60 5.67
CA PHE A 54 9.94 14.52 6.52
C PHE A 54 10.45 15.05 7.87
N ASP A 55 9.99 14.48 8.97
CA ASP A 55 10.47 14.81 10.31
C ASP A 55 11.80 14.08 10.62
N THR A 56 12.90 14.58 10.05
CA THR A 56 14.25 14.01 10.19
C THR A 56 15.36 15.08 10.17
N PRO A 57 16.43 14.94 10.99
CA PRO A 57 17.57 15.87 10.98
C PRO A 57 18.46 15.72 9.72
N LEU A 58 18.40 14.60 9.00
CA LEU A 58 19.25 14.34 7.84
C LEU A 58 18.82 15.10 6.58
N LEU A 59 19.73 15.19 5.59
CA LEU A 59 19.40 15.68 4.25
C LEU A 59 18.75 14.54 3.44
N VAL A 60 17.52 14.77 2.97
CA VAL A 60 16.77 13.81 2.15
C VAL A 60 16.67 14.34 0.72
N LEU A 61 17.13 13.57 -0.25
CA LEU A 61 17.17 13.90 -1.67
C LEU A 61 16.42 12.86 -2.50
N ARG A 62 16.17 13.18 -3.77
CA ARG A 62 15.62 12.26 -4.77
C ARG A 62 16.61 12.08 -5.91
N ARG A 63 16.73 10.86 -6.43
CA ARG A 63 17.65 10.51 -7.53
C ARG A 63 17.26 11.15 -8.87
N GLY A 64 18.15 11.14 -9.84
CA GLY A 64 17.91 11.75 -11.16
C GLY A 64 17.75 13.28 -11.13
N GLN A 65 18.22 13.93 -10.06
CA GLN A 65 18.07 15.37 -9.83
C GLN A 65 19.32 15.90 -9.12
N THR A 66 19.69 17.14 -9.42
CA THR A 66 20.88 17.79 -8.87
C THR A 66 20.60 18.53 -7.57
N PHE A 67 21.55 18.51 -6.63
CA PHE A 67 21.53 19.27 -5.37
C PHE A 67 22.75 20.20 -5.25
N LEU A 68 22.72 21.13 -4.29
CA LEU A 68 23.80 22.09 -4.02
C LEU A 68 24.59 21.74 -2.74
N VAL A 69 25.88 22.06 -2.72
CA VAL A 69 26.73 22.07 -1.51
C VAL A 69 27.64 23.30 -1.57
N LYS A 70 27.74 24.06 -0.48
CA LYS A 70 28.60 25.25 -0.35
C LYS A 70 29.78 24.92 0.56
N MET A 71 31.00 25.02 0.04
CA MET A 71 32.21 24.68 0.78
C MET A 71 33.06 25.93 0.95
N LYS A 72 33.43 26.26 2.19
CA LYS A 72 34.31 27.39 2.51
C LYS A 72 35.72 26.90 2.73
N PHE A 73 36.69 27.47 2.02
CA PHE A 73 38.09 27.04 2.09
C PHE A 73 38.98 27.99 2.91
N GLN A 74 40.12 27.48 3.38
CA GLN A 74 41.15 28.30 4.05
C GLN A 74 41.88 29.27 3.10
N ARG A 75 41.84 29.01 1.79
CA ARG A 75 42.39 29.85 0.72
C ARG A 75 41.55 29.70 -0.55
N LYS A 76 41.81 30.52 -1.56
CA LYS A 76 41.22 30.37 -2.90
C LYS A 76 41.43 28.95 -3.47
N PHE A 77 40.38 28.41 -4.09
CA PHE A 77 40.39 27.13 -4.80
C PHE A 77 41.06 27.30 -6.18
N HIS A 78 42.07 26.47 -6.49
CA HIS A 78 42.81 26.53 -7.75
C HIS A 78 42.56 25.26 -8.58
N LYS A 79 41.60 25.30 -9.51
CA LYS A 79 41.13 24.15 -10.33
C LYS A 79 42.21 23.33 -11.08
N GLN A 80 43.43 23.84 -11.21
CA GLN A 80 44.57 23.16 -11.83
C GLN A 80 45.41 22.34 -10.81
N ALA A 81 45.44 22.76 -9.55
CA ALA A 81 46.24 22.17 -8.47
C ALA A 81 45.38 21.45 -7.40
N ASP A 82 44.16 21.92 -7.18
CA ASP A 82 43.21 21.41 -6.21
C ASP A 82 42.14 20.54 -6.87
N LYS A 83 41.88 19.39 -6.25
CA LYS A 83 40.78 18.46 -6.60
C LYS A 83 39.86 18.33 -5.40
N ALA A 84 38.56 18.27 -5.66
CA ALA A 84 37.54 17.95 -4.67
C ALA A 84 36.72 16.75 -5.15
N PHE A 85 36.23 15.95 -4.22
CA PHE A 85 35.33 14.81 -4.44
C PHE A 85 34.33 14.72 -3.31
N ILE A 86 33.05 14.53 -3.61
CA ILE A 86 32.10 13.99 -2.62
C ILE A 86 32.09 12.47 -2.76
N GLU A 87 32.32 11.77 -1.66
CA GLU A 87 32.25 10.30 -1.58
C GLU A 87 31.03 9.89 -0.78
N LEU A 88 30.15 9.08 -1.39
CA LEU A 88 28.93 8.59 -0.78
C LEU A 88 29.01 7.06 -0.65
N ASN A 89 28.76 6.53 0.56
CA ASN A 89 28.90 5.11 0.86
C ASN A 89 27.58 4.54 1.40
N LEU A 90 26.90 3.68 0.63
CA LEU A 90 25.67 3.01 1.08
C LEU A 90 25.98 1.74 1.89
N GLY A 91 25.35 1.61 3.05
CA GLY A 91 25.42 0.43 3.92
C GLY A 91 26.64 0.37 4.84
N ALA A 92 26.73 -0.71 5.62
CA ALA A 92 27.70 -0.83 6.73
C ALA A 92 29.15 -1.09 6.28
N ASN A 93 29.36 -1.86 5.20
CA ASN A 93 30.68 -2.31 4.73
C ASN A 93 30.92 -1.96 3.25
N PRO A 94 31.10 -0.66 2.91
CA PRO A 94 31.18 -0.22 1.52
C PRO A 94 32.34 -0.83 0.73
N GLN A 95 33.46 -1.19 1.37
CA GLN A 95 34.63 -1.76 0.67
C GLN A 95 34.41 -3.17 0.08
N LEU A 96 33.39 -3.92 0.53
CA LEU A 96 33.05 -5.25 0.01
C LEU A 96 31.96 -5.21 -1.08
N THR A 97 31.63 -4.02 -1.58
CA THR A 97 30.43 -3.77 -2.40
C THR A 97 30.69 -2.69 -3.44
N SER A 98 29.94 -2.69 -4.54
CA SER A 98 29.93 -1.58 -5.51
C SER A 98 29.18 -0.33 -4.99
N ALA A 99 29.08 -0.15 -3.67
CA ALA A 99 28.28 0.87 -2.99
C ALA A 99 29.07 2.12 -2.57
N LYS A 100 30.39 2.13 -2.81
CA LYS A 100 31.26 3.31 -2.69
C LYS A 100 31.19 4.12 -3.99
N ILE A 101 30.56 5.29 -3.90
CA ILE A 101 30.34 6.23 -5.00
C ILE A 101 31.29 7.42 -4.82
N ARG A 102 31.86 7.93 -5.92
CA ARG A 102 32.63 9.19 -5.91
C ARG A 102 32.12 10.13 -6.98
N CYS A 103 31.91 11.38 -6.61
CA CYS A 103 31.44 12.48 -7.44
C CYS A 103 32.64 13.36 -7.80
N PRO A 104 33.31 13.15 -8.95
CA PRO A 104 34.43 13.97 -9.37
C PRO A 104 33.97 15.38 -9.78
N LEU A 105 34.84 16.37 -9.61
CA LEU A 105 34.70 17.68 -10.24
C LEU A 105 34.78 17.52 -11.78
N VAL A 106 33.80 18.09 -12.50
CA VAL A 106 33.68 18.03 -13.97
C VAL A 106 33.24 19.37 -14.56
N ASP A 107 33.70 19.68 -15.78
CA ASP A 107 33.32 20.92 -16.50
C ASP A 107 31.84 20.96 -16.91
N THR A 108 31.25 19.79 -17.17
CA THR A 108 29.86 19.61 -17.58
C THR A 108 29.29 18.37 -16.89
N LEU A 109 28.16 18.54 -16.21
CA LEU A 109 27.42 17.42 -15.61
C LEU A 109 26.83 16.54 -16.71
N ASN A 110 26.68 15.25 -16.42
CA ASN A 110 25.98 14.29 -17.28
C ASN A 110 24.93 13.60 -16.43
N ASP A 111 23.66 13.72 -16.79
CA ASP A 111 22.52 13.36 -15.94
C ASP A 111 22.53 11.88 -15.52
N ARG A 112 23.17 11.01 -16.33
CA ARG A 112 23.32 9.57 -16.08
C ARG A 112 24.64 9.18 -15.39
N LYS A 113 25.44 10.14 -14.90
CA LYS A 113 26.70 9.91 -14.17
C LYS A 113 26.83 10.76 -12.91
N TRP A 114 27.46 10.19 -11.89
CA TRP A 114 27.89 10.94 -10.72
C TRP A 114 28.99 11.94 -11.09
N GLY A 115 28.89 13.14 -10.53
CA GLY A 115 29.82 14.24 -10.76
C GLY A 115 29.31 15.51 -10.10
N MET A 116 30.19 16.48 -9.92
CA MET A 116 29.84 17.80 -9.41
C MET A 116 30.52 18.89 -10.23
N LYS A 117 29.91 20.06 -10.30
CA LYS A 117 30.38 21.21 -11.04
C LYS A 117 30.34 22.45 -10.16
N ILE A 118 31.41 23.24 -10.17
CA ILE A 118 31.43 24.57 -9.56
C ILE A 118 30.49 25.48 -10.38
N ILE A 119 29.54 26.11 -9.70
CA ILE A 119 28.58 27.06 -10.31
C ILE A 119 28.81 28.51 -9.87
N GLU A 120 29.51 28.73 -8.76
CA GLU A 120 29.77 30.04 -8.16
C GLU A 120 31.05 29.97 -7.31
N GLU A 121 31.84 31.05 -7.32
CA GLU A 121 33.09 31.19 -6.56
C GLU A 121 33.19 32.61 -6.00
N ASP A 122 33.08 32.73 -4.68
CA ASP A 122 33.43 33.96 -3.97
C ASP A 122 34.94 33.97 -3.71
N HIS A 123 35.62 34.99 -4.25
CA HIS A 123 37.06 35.16 -4.14
C HIS A 123 37.51 35.97 -2.91
N GLU A 124 36.58 36.62 -2.19
CA GLU A 124 36.83 37.37 -0.96
C GLU A 124 36.59 36.49 0.28
N THR A 125 35.53 35.68 0.29
CA THR A 125 35.23 34.77 1.42
C THR A 125 35.75 33.34 1.25
N PHE A 126 36.31 33.02 0.08
CA PHE A 126 36.74 31.66 -0.34
C PHE A 126 35.62 30.60 -0.28
N LEU A 127 34.37 31.03 -0.47
CA LEU A 127 33.21 30.16 -0.58
C LEU A 127 33.03 29.68 -2.04
N VAL A 128 32.74 28.40 -2.22
CA VAL A 128 32.49 27.81 -3.55
C VAL A 128 31.19 27.00 -3.51
N THR A 129 30.26 27.32 -4.40
CA THR A 129 29.01 26.58 -4.56
C THR A 129 29.18 25.50 -5.63
N PHE A 130 29.04 24.24 -5.21
CA PHE A 130 29.05 23.05 -6.06
C PHE A 130 27.62 22.60 -6.34
N LYS A 131 27.34 22.26 -7.60
CA LYS A 131 26.13 21.56 -8.03
C LYS A 131 26.47 20.11 -8.34
N VAL A 132 25.85 19.17 -7.63
CA VAL A 132 26.14 17.74 -7.66
C VAL A 132 25.02 17.01 -8.39
N ASN A 133 25.34 16.07 -9.29
CA ASN A 133 24.34 15.25 -10.00
C ASN A 133 24.19 13.85 -9.37
N ILE A 134 22.93 13.45 -9.14
CA ILE A 134 22.55 12.08 -8.77
C ILE A 134 21.94 11.39 -10.00
N PRO A 135 22.50 10.27 -10.51
CA PRO A 135 21.90 9.53 -11.63
C PRO A 135 20.51 8.95 -11.31
N PRO A 136 19.63 8.77 -12.32
CA PRO A 136 18.23 8.36 -12.12
C PRO A 136 18.03 6.89 -11.73
N ASN A 137 19.07 6.06 -11.81
CA ASN A 137 19.01 4.61 -11.56
C ASN A 137 19.80 4.16 -10.33
N VAL A 138 20.28 5.08 -9.48
CA VAL A 138 21.07 4.70 -8.30
C VAL A 138 20.22 3.97 -7.25
N PRO A 139 20.84 3.11 -6.42
CA PRO A 139 20.21 2.57 -5.23
C PRO A 139 19.63 3.66 -4.32
N ILE A 140 18.47 3.39 -3.71
CA ILE A 140 17.95 4.21 -2.62
C ILE A 140 18.49 3.74 -1.27
N GLY A 141 18.57 4.65 -0.30
CA GLY A 141 19.08 4.38 1.03
C GLY A 141 19.73 5.57 1.73
N GLN A 142 20.23 5.33 2.94
CA GLN A 142 21.09 6.26 3.67
C GLN A 142 22.55 6.04 3.27
N TYR A 143 23.19 7.12 2.82
CA TYR A 143 24.58 7.17 2.38
C TYR A 143 25.44 7.94 3.40
N LYS A 144 26.55 7.33 3.81
CA LYS A 144 27.58 8.01 4.61
C LYS A 144 28.38 8.94 3.71
N ALA A 145 28.37 10.23 4.02
CA ALA A 145 29.03 11.26 3.25
C ALA A 145 30.43 11.57 3.79
N VAL A 146 31.39 11.71 2.88
CA VAL A 146 32.75 12.19 3.14
C VAL A 146 33.12 13.14 2.01
N VAL A 147 33.59 14.34 2.31
CA VAL A 147 34.24 15.17 1.28
C VAL A 147 35.75 14.95 1.35
N GLU A 148 36.36 14.77 0.18
CA GLU A 148 37.78 14.52 0.04
C GLU A 148 38.39 15.59 -0.86
N PHE A 149 39.41 16.27 -0.35
CA PHE A 149 40.15 17.27 -1.10
C PHE A 149 41.57 16.78 -1.31
N THR A 150 42.19 17.17 -2.42
CA THR A 150 43.56 16.81 -2.74
C THR A 150 44.25 17.98 -3.43
N SER A 151 45.21 18.60 -2.75
CA SER A 151 46.05 19.66 -3.30
C SER A 151 47.39 19.08 -3.75
N HIS A 152 47.78 19.45 -4.96
CA HIS A 152 49.15 19.31 -5.49
C HIS A 152 49.89 20.60 -5.15
N LEU A 153 50.90 20.53 -4.29
CA LEU A 153 51.70 21.68 -3.85
C LEU A 153 52.98 21.80 -4.70
N ALA A 154 53.89 22.69 -4.28
CA ALA A 154 55.26 22.66 -4.78
C ALA A 154 55.96 21.33 -4.43
N ASP A 155 57.07 21.04 -5.10
CA ASP A 155 57.93 19.87 -4.88
C ASP A 155 57.20 18.51 -5.01
N ASP A 156 56.21 18.42 -5.90
CA ASP A 156 55.33 17.26 -6.15
C ASP A 156 54.59 16.72 -4.91
N GLN A 157 54.53 17.49 -3.81
CA GLN A 157 53.85 17.05 -2.59
C GLN A 157 52.33 17.04 -2.78
N VAL A 158 51.71 15.88 -2.54
CA VAL A 158 50.26 15.70 -2.59
C VAL A 158 49.72 15.58 -1.16
N ILE A 159 48.83 16.48 -0.77
CA ILE A 159 48.11 16.43 0.51
C ILE A 159 46.63 16.12 0.25
N THR A 160 46.13 15.05 0.86
CA THR A 160 44.72 14.65 0.80
C THR A 160 44.07 14.76 2.19
N THR A 161 42.97 15.48 2.29
CA THR A 161 42.13 15.64 3.49
C THR A 161 40.78 14.96 3.26
N ARG A 162 40.16 14.45 4.33
CA ARG A 162 38.92 13.66 4.27
C ARG A 162 38.01 13.99 5.46
N ASP A 163 37.05 14.85 5.22
CA ASP A 163 36.15 15.37 6.25
C ASP A 163 34.84 14.57 6.25
N LYS A 164 34.35 14.21 7.43
CA LYS A 164 33.12 13.41 7.59
C LYS A 164 31.93 14.34 7.69
N GLU A 165 30.94 14.10 6.86
CA GLU A 165 29.74 14.93 6.74
C GLU A 165 28.51 14.21 7.31
N PRO A 166 27.39 14.93 7.54
CA PRO A 166 26.12 14.31 7.87
C PRO A 166 25.67 13.30 6.79
N ASP A 167 25.09 12.18 7.22
CA ASP A 167 24.55 11.17 6.30
C ASP A 167 23.42 11.74 5.43
N VAL A 168 23.37 11.32 4.16
CA VAL A 168 22.43 11.79 3.15
C VAL A 168 21.52 10.64 2.72
N ILE A 169 20.21 10.85 2.76
CA ILE A 169 19.22 9.87 2.27
C ILE A 169 18.90 10.18 0.81
N ILE A 170 18.88 9.15 -0.04
CA ILE A 170 18.47 9.26 -1.45
C ILE A 170 17.28 8.34 -1.71
N LEU A 171 16.22 8.90 -2.28
CA LEU A 171 14.92 8.26 -2.56
C LEU A 171 14.62 8.18 -4.07
N PHE A 172 13.56 7.44 -4.42
CA PHE A 172 13.02 7.40 -5.78
C PHE A 172 12.41 8.76 -6.18
N ASN A 173 12.40 9.07 -7.48
CA ASN A 173 11.99 10.36 -8.00
C ASN A 173 10.86 10.29 -9.05
N ALA A 174 9.62 10.41 -8.59
CA ALA A 174 8.45 10.50 -9.47
C ALA A 174 8.44 11.72 -10.44
N TRP A 175 9.28 12.74 -10.20
CA TRP A 175 9.40 13.94 -11.04
C TRP A 175 10.48 13.84 -12.12
N CYS A 176 11.44 12.90 -12.02
CA CYS A 176 12.52 12.75 -13.00
C CYS A 176 12.11 11.83 -14.16
N LYS A 177 12.09 12.32 -15.41
CA LYS A 177 11.64 11.56 -16.60
C LYS A 177 12.45 10.28 -16.87
N ASP A 178 13.74 10.29 -16.54
CA ASP A 178 14.61 9.11 -16.67
C ASP A 178 14.41 8.07 -15.55
N ASP A 179 13.82 8.41 -14.39
CA ASP A 179 13.56 7.44 -13.32
C ASP A 179 12.53 6.39 -13.78
N ALA A 180 12.68 5.16 -13.31
CA ALA A 180 11.73 4.08 -13.51
C ALA A 180 10.35 4.34 -12.89
N VAL A 181 10.22 5.23 -11.89
CA VAL A 181 8.92 5.58 -11.26
C VAL A 181 8.32 6.91 -11.72
N TYR A 182 8.80 7.47 -12.84
CA TYR A 182 8.30 8.75 -13.37
C TYR A 182 6.78 8.75 -13.60
N MET A 183 6.08 9.74 -13.04
CA MET A 183 4.63 9.93 -13.15
C MET A 183 4.37 11.37 -13.61
N GLU A 184 3.73 11.56 -14.76
CA GLU A 184 3.75 12.88 -15.44
C GLU A 184 2.86 13.96 -14.82
N SER A 185 1.72 13.60 -14.22
CA SER A 185 0.76 14.55 -13.65
C SER A 185 1.15 15.03 -12.25
N ASP A 186 1.26 16.35 -12.05
CA ASP A 186 1.47 16.95 -10.72
C ASP A 186 0.39 16.56 -9.71
N LYS A 187 -0.87 16.45 -10.15
CA LYS A 187 -1.99 16.05 -9.29
C LYS A 187 -1.83 14.60 -8.80
N GLU A 188 -1.33 13.72 -9.67
CA GLU A 188 -1.09 12.31 -9.33
C GLU A 188 0.17 12.15 -8.47
N ARG A 189 1.25 12.89 -8.75
CA ARG A 189 2.42 12.96 -7.85
C ARG A 189 2.03 13.47 -6.45
N THR A 190 1.10 14.44 -6.40
CA THR A 190 0.54 14.95 -5.14
C THR A 190 -0.25 13.86 -4.42
N GLU A 191 -1.24 13.21 -5.06
CA GLU A 191 -2.08 12.19 -4.43
C GLU A 191 -1.30 10.92 -4.05
N TYR A 192 -0.38 10.46 -4.90
CA TYR A 192 0.23 9.13 -4.80
C TYR A 192 1.64 9.13 -4.21
N VAL A 193 2.24 10.28 -3.91
CA VAL A 193 3.51 10.41 -3.16
C VAL A 193 3.38 11.37 -1.97
N MET A 194 2.83 12.57 -2.18
CA MET A 194 2.84 13.65 -1.18
C MET A 194 1.63 13.69 -0.24
N ASN A 195 0.52 13.03 -0.55
CA ASN A 195 -0.63 12.97 0.35
C ASN A 195 -0.38 11.94 1.47
N ASP A 196 -0.46 12.39 2.73
CA ASP A 196 -0.25 11.59 3.95
C ASP A 196 -1.57 11.06 4.57
N LEU A 197 -2.72 11.41 4.00
CA LEU A 197 -4.06 10.98 4.42
C LEU A 197 -4.83 10.33 3.25
N GLY A 198 -5.06 9.02 3.35
CA GLY A 198 -5.80 8.24 2.37
C GLY A 198 -7.21 7.84 2.77
N ILE A 199 -7.85 7.08 1.89
CA ILE A 199 -9.04 6.28 2.18
C ILE A 199 -8.76 4.85 1.72
N VAL A 200 -9.09 3.88 2.57
CA VAL A 200 -9.22 2.47 2.20
C VAL A 200 -10.71 2.13 2.24
N TYR A 201 -11.23 1.48 1.20
CA TYR A 201 -12.63 1.06 1.19
C TYR A 201 -12.79 -0.32 1.84
N ARG A 202 -13.96 -0.54 2.46
CA ARG A 202 -14.34 -1.79 3.13
C ARG A 202 -15.83 -2.02 2.93
N GLY A 203 -16.32 -3.23 3.20
CA GLY A 203 -17.75 -3.52 3.14
C GLY A 203 -18.04 -4.71 2.24
N ASN A 204 -18.92 -4.54 1.26
CA ASN A 204 -19.12 -5.48 0.16
C ASN A 204 -19.52 -4.70 -1.12
N SER A 205 -19.79 -5.41 -2.21
CA SER A 205 -20.14 -4.82 -3.50
C SER A 205 -21.47 -4.06 -3.52
N ALA A 206 -22.37 -4.27 -2.56
CA ALA A 206 -23.63 -3.53 -2.44
C ALA A 206 -23.51 -2.29 -1.53
N TRP A 207 -22.66 -2.34 -0.49
CA TRP A 207 -22.46 -1.28 0.49
C TRP A 207 -20.97 -1.03 0.71
N ILE A 208 -20.43 -0.11 -0.08
CA ILE A 208 -19.03 0.32 -0.05
C ILE A 208 -18.85 1.45 0.98
N SER A 209 -18.03 1.22 1.99
CA SER A 209 -17.80 2.12 3.13
C SER A 209 -16.36 2.65 3.12
N PRO A 210 -16.14 3.98 3.08
CA PRO A 210 -14.80 4.57 3.19
C PRO A 210 -14.29 4.55 4.64
N LYS A 211 -13.04 4.15 4.85
CA LYS A 211 -12.28 4.39 6.08
C LYS A 211 -11.10 5.30 5.77
N LYS A 212 -11.08 6.52 6.32
CA LYS A 212 -9.89 7.38 6.27
C LYS A 212 -8.71 6.68 6.96
N TRP A 213 -7.52 6.80 6.39
CA TRP A 213 -6.30 6.16 6.87
C TRP A 213 -5.13 7.14 6.88
N ASN A 214 -4.52 7.31 8.05
CA ASN A 214 -3.30 8.08 8.27
C ASN A 214 -2.10 7.29 7.74
N PHE A 215 -1.62 7.60 6.52
CA PHE A 215 -0.39 7.00 6.00
C PHE A 215 0.82 7.57 6.72
N GLY A 216 0.87 8.89 6.90
CA GLY A 216 1.87 9.56 7.75
C GLY A 216 3.33 9.29 7.36
N GLN A 217 3.64 9.12 6.08
CA GLN A 217 5.00 8.81 5.59
C GLN A 217 6.08 9.87 5.90
N PHE A 218 5.67 11.02 6.44
CA PHE A 218 6.50 12.15 6.84
C PHE A 218 6.56 12.38 8.36
N GLU A 219 5.96 11.51 9.18
CA GLU A 219 6.03 11.60 10.64
C GLU A 219 7.36 11.02 11.18
N GLU A 220 7.70 11.41 12.42
CA GLU A 220 8.95 11.06 13.11
C GLU A 220 9.25 9.55 13.06
N ASN A 221 10.50 9.18 12.77
CA ASN A 221 11.01 7.81 12.67
C ASN A 221 10.38 6.91 11.58
N VAL A 222 9.39 7.38 10.81
CA VAL A 222 8.75 6.57 9.76
C VAL A 222 9.71 6.33 8.60
N LEU A 223 10.51 7.33 8.21
CA LEU A 223 11.50 7.19 7.14
C LEU A 223 12.62 6.21 7.53
N GLU A 224 13.13 6.34 8.74
CA GLU A 224 14.14 5.47 9.33
C GLU A 224 13.65 4.02 9.40
N CYS A 225 12.38 3.80 9.76
CA CYS A 225 11.74 2.49 9.66
C CYS A 225 11.67 1.97 8.22
N CYS A 226 11.20 2.77 7.27
CA CYS A 226 11.04 2.37 5.86
C CYS A 226 12.39 2.01 5.20
N LEU A 227 13.45 2.74 5.55
CA LEU A 227 14.81 2.43 5.10
C LEU A 227 15.34 1.13 5.71
N SER A 228 15.04 0.85 6.98
CA SER A 228 15.48 -0.39 7.66
C SER A 228 14.88 -1.66 7.04
N LEU A 229 13.67 -1.58 6.47
CA LEU A 229 12.99 -2.70 5.83
C LEU A 229 13.75 -3.21 4.59
N LEU A 230 14.50 -2.32 3.91
CA LEU A 230 15.34 -2.68 2.75
C LEU A 230 16.51 -3.62 3.11
N ASP A 231 16.80 -3.84 4.39
CA ASP A 231 17.79 -4.80 4.90
C ASP A 231 17.17 -5.91 5.78
N LYS A 232 15.83 -5.96 5.91
CA LYS A 232 15.13 -6.98 6.72
C LYS A 232 14.99 -8.32 5.99
N ASP A 233 14.89 -8.31 4.67
CA ASP A 233 14.72 -9.48 3.81
C ASP A 233 15.86 -10.52 3.94
N LYS A 234 15.53 -11.81 4.18
CA LYS A 234 16.47 -12.96 4.28
C LYS A 234 17.47 -13.02 3.12
N ARG A 235 17.02 -12.73 1.89
CA ARG A 235 17.82 -12.77 0.65
C ARG A 235 18.87 -11.66 0.68
N VAL A 236 18.47 -10.46 1.12
CA VAL A 236 19.39 -9.32 1.34
C VAL A 236 20.40 -9.66 2.43
N LYS A 237 19.94 -10.09 3.62
CA LYS A 237 20.80 -10.53 4.74
C LYS A 237 21.83 -11.58 4.32
N ALA A 238 21.42 -12.57 3.53
CA ALA A 238 22.29 -13.66 3.07
C ALA A 238 23.34 -13.23 2.04
N LYS A 239 23.05 -12.22 1.19
CA LYS A 239 23.96 -11.76 0.12
C LYS A 239 23.95 -10.23 -0.04
N PRO A 240 24.37 -9.43 0.96
CA PRO A 240 24.17 -7.98 0.95
C PRO A 240 24.79 -7.27 -0.26
N ALA A 241 26.01 -7.69 -0.64
CA ALA A 241 26.73 -7.15 -1.80
C ALA A 241 25.98 -7.35 -3.14
N LYS A 242 25.20 -8.45 -3.28
CA LYS A 242 24.40 -8.72 -4.48
C LYS A 242 23.17 -7.81 -4.53
N PHE A 243 22.51 -7.60 -3.39
CA PHE A 243 21.22 -6.91 -3.33
C PHE A 243 21.32 -5.40 -3.09
N ALA A 244 22.47 -4.87 -2.65
CA ALA A 244 22.70 -3.43 -2.52
C ALA A 244 22.38 -2.64 -3.81
N GLN A 245 22.74 -3.18 -4.99
CA GLN A 245 22.40 -2.56 -6.27
C GLN A 245 20.91 -2.72 -6.66
N LYS A 246 20.27 -3.80 -6.20
CA LYS A 246 18.82 -4.03 -6.42
C LYS A 246 17.92 -3.10 -5.60
N LYS A 247 18.45 -2.33 -4.64
CA LYS A 247 17.74 -1.18 -4.05
C LYS A 247 17.54 -0.01 -5.03
N GLY A 248 18.08 -0.07 -6.26
CA GLY A 248 17.81 0.91 -7.33
C GLY A 248 16.66 0.52 -8.27
N ASP A 249 16.08 -0.67 -8.08
CA ASP A 249 15.11 -1.30 -8.97
C ASP A 249 13.73 -1.32 -8.28
N PRO A 250 12.71 -0.60 -8.78
CA PRO A 250 11.41 -0.54 -8.13
C PRO A 250 10.65 -1.86 -8.23
N VAL A 251 10.91 -2.70 -9.24
CA VAL A 251 10.32 -4.04 -9.39
C VAL A 251 10.81 -4.93 -8.24
N TRP A 252 12.12 -4.85 -7.93
CA TRP A 252 12.68 -5.53 -6.78
C TRP A 252 12.23 -4.93 -5.43
N VAL A 253 12.26 -3.60 -5.28
CA VAL A 253 11.91 -2.94 -4.02
C VAL A 253 10.45 -3.20 -3.64
N THR A 254 9.51 -3.10 -4.57
CA THR A 254 8.09 -3.37 -4.27
C THR A 254 7.84 -4.83 -3.89
N ARG A 255 8.47 -5.79 -4.59
CA ARG A 255 8.43 -7.22 -4.22
C ARG A 255 9.10 -7.54 -2.87
N LEU A 256 10.14 -6.80 -2.51
CA LEU A 256 10.77 -6.91 -1.20
C LEU A 256 9.83 -6.37 -0.10
N ILE A 257 9.16 -5.25 -0.35
CA ILE A 257 8.21 -4.66 0.61
C ILE A 257 6.95 -5.53 0.79
N SER A 258 6.44 -6.22 -0.24
CA SER A 258 5.35 -7.19 -0.03
C SER A 258 5.75 -8.37 0.88
N ALA A 259 7.00 -8.83 0.79
CA ALA A 259 7.52 -9.86 1.70
C ALA A 259 7.71 -9.33 3.15
N VAL A 260 8.43 -8.22 3.35
CA VAL A 260 8.85 -7.79 4.71
C VAL A 260 7.81 -6.98 5.48
N VAL A 261 6.66 -6.66 4.90
CA VAL A 261 5.54 -6.04 5.64
C VAL A 261 4.69 -7.10 6.37
N ASN A 262 4.72 -8.37 5.96
CA ASN A 262 4.16 -9.48 6.75
C ASN A 262 5.22 -10.21 7.59
N SER A 263 4.78 -10.86 8.66
CA SER A 263 5.68 -11.49 9.63
C SER A 263 6.06 -12.94 9.32
N GLN A 264 5.42 -13.61 8.35
CA GLN A 264 5.50 -15.07 8.20
C GLN A 264 6.94 -15.57 7.99
N ASP A 265 7.69 -14.83 7.19
CA ASP A 265 9.05 -15.17 6.82
C ASP A 265 10.09 -14.38 7.60
N ASP A 266 10.12 -13.07 7.41
CA ASP A 266 11.31 -12.25 7.68
C ASP A 266 11.36 -11.61 9.07
N ASP A 267 10.48 -12.02 10.00
CA ASP A 267 10.09 -11.27 11.21
C ASP A 267 9.59 -9.85 10.86
N GLY A 268 8.88 -9.70 9.73
CA GLY A 268 8.44 -8.42 9.16
C GLY A 268 7.37 -7.67 9.98
N VAL A 269 6.84 -6.58 9.40
CA VAL A 269 6.15 -5.52 10.17
C VAL A 269 4.90 -5.98 10.93
N LEU A 270 4.00 -6.72 10.29
CA LEU A 270 2.67 -7.06 10.81
C LEU A 270 2.44 -8.56 10.93
N GLU A 271 1.93 -8.98 12.09
CA GLU A 271 1.43 -10.33 12.31
C GLU A 271 -0.05 -10.43 11.86
N GLY A 272 -0.33 -11.30 10.89
CA GLY A 272 -1.69 -11.50 10.39
C GLY A 272 -2.54 -12.35 11.34
N ASN A 273 -3.73 -11.87 11.71
CA ASN A 273 -4.67 -12.65 12.51
C ASN A 273 -6.11 -12.36 12.10
N TRP A 274 -6.80 -13.41 11.65
CA TRP A 274 -8.21 -13.37 11.28
C TRP A 274 -9.13 -14.00 12.31
N SER A 275 -8.65 -14.83 13.24
CA SER A 275 -9.45 -15.74 14.10
C SER A 275 -10.68 -15.11 14.76
N GLY A 276 -10.61 -13.82 15.09
CA GLY A 276 -11.63 -13.06 15.82
C GLY A 276 -11.30 -12.88 17.30
N ASP A 277 -10.30 -13.60 17.82
CA ASP A 277 -9.62 -13.25 19.07
C ASP A 277 -8.33 -12.49 18.75
N TYR A 278 -8.10 -11.41 19.50
CA TYR A 278 -6.95 -10.52 19.35
C TYR A 278 -6.23 -10.33 20.69
N ALA A 279 -6.44 -11.24 21.65
CA ALA A 279 -5.65 -11.31 22.88
C ALA A 279 -4.14 -11.33 22.57
N GLY A 280 -3.35 -10.60 23.36
CA GLY A 280 -1.92 -10.40 23.11
C GLY A 280 -1.57 -9.22 22.20
N GLY A 281 -2.51 -8.68 21.43
CA GLY A 281 -2.26 -7.59 20.48
C GLY A 281 -3.39 -6.56 20.35
N VAL A 282 -3.33 -5.78 19.27
CA VAL A 282 -4.32 -4.79 18.86
C VAL A 282 -5.24 -5.41 17.80
N ALA A 283 -6.55 -5.24 17.97
CA ALA A 283 -7.54 -5.70 17.00
C ALA A 283 -7.41 -4.91 15.67
N PRO A 284 -7.32 -5.56 14.49
CA PRO A 284 -7.05 -4.92 13.19
C PRO A 284 -8.02 -3.79 12.78
N THR A 285 -9.22 -3.74 13.36
CA THR A 285 -10.21 -2.68 13.16
C THR A 285 -9.80 -1.35 13.81
N LYS A 286 -9.12 -1.39 14.97
CA LYS A 286 -8.80 -0.21 15.79
C LYS A 286 -7.88 0.77 15.08
N TRP A 287 -6.81 0.28 14.46
CA TRP A 287 -5.85 1.10 13.70
C TRP A 287 -6.56 2.07 12.76
N ASN A 288 -6.19 3.35 12.78
CA ASN A 288 -6.61 4.33 11.77
C ASN A 288 -5.43 4.87 10.96
N GLY A 289 -4.23 4.31 11.15
CA GLY A 289 -3.02 4.72 10.45
C GLY A 289 -1.87 3.71 10.56
N SER A 290 -0.83 3.97 9.76
CA SER A 290 0.39 3.15 9.69
C SER A 290 1.49 3.60 10.66
N VAL A 291 1.39 4.83 11.19
CA VAL A 291 2.47 5.50 11.94
C VAL A 291 2.80 4.76 13.24
N GLU A 292 1.80 4.47 14.07
CA GLU A 292 1.98 3.75 15.34
C GLU A 292 2.57 2.35 15.11
N ILE A 293 2.12 1.65 14.07
CA ILE A 293 2.61 0.31 13.67
C ILE A 293 4.11 0.37 13.32
N LEU A 294 4.51 1.29 12.45
CA LEU A 294 5.91 1.42 12.01
C LEU A 294 6.83 1.90 13.13
N GLN A 295 6.36 2.83 13.97
CA GLN A 295 7.11 3.30 15.16
C GLN A 295 7.28 2.18 16.19
N GLN A 296 6.23 1.41 16.50
CA GLN A 296 6.30 0.26 17.41
C GLN A 296 7.24 -0.83 16.86
N TYR A 297 7.15 -1.14 15.57
CA TYR A 297 8.03 -2.11 14.92
C TYR A 297 9.49 -1.69 14.98
N LEU A 298 9.81 -0.43 14.66
CA LEU A 298 11.19 0.09 14.75
C LEU A 298 11.71 0.09 16.19
N GLN A 299 10.89 0.50 17.17
CA GLN A 299 11.27 0.57 18.57
C GLN A 299 11.54 -0.81 19.19
N THR A 300 10.76 -1.83 18.80
CA THR A 300 10.84 -3.17 19.39
C THR A 300 11.67 -4.17 18.58
N GLY A 301 11.86 -3.92 17.28
CA GLY A 301 12.49 -4.84 16.33
C GLY A 301 11.67 -6.09 15.99
N ARG A 302 10.40 -6.15 16.42
CA ARG A 302 9.52 -7.34 16.36
C ARG A 302 8.22 -7.05 15.60
N PRO A 303 7.58 -8.07 15.00
CA PRO A 303 6.25 -7.95 14.40
C PRO A 303 5.22 -7.31 15.33
N VAL A 304 4.30 -6.55 14.74
CA VAL A 304 3.20 -5.87 15.44
C VAL A 304 1.91 -6.67 15.28
N SER A 305 1.40 -7.16 16.40
CA SER A 305 0.14 -7.90 16.52
C SER A 305 -1.05 -6.92 16.64
N TYR A 306 -2.06 -6.88 15.75
CA TYR A 306 -2.28 -7.69 14.56
C TYR A 306 -2.74 -6.87 13.34
N GLY A 307 -2.51 -7.41 12.15
CA GLY A 307 -2.98 -6.90 10.86
C GLY A 307 -4.03 -7.78 10.17
N GLN A 308 -4.78 -7.17 9.26
CA GLN A 308 -5.67 -7.75 8.23
C GLN A 308 -5.47 -6.92 6.94
N CYS A 309 -5.99 -7.33 5.78
CA CYS A 309 -5.52 -6.80 4.47
C CYS A 309 -5.51 -5.26 4.34
N TRP A 310 -6.52 -4.54 4.85
CA TRP A 310 -6.50 -3.06 4.85
C TRP A 310 -5.37 -2.44 5.69
N VAL A 311 -4.88 -3.14 6.72
CA VAL A 311 -3.75 -2.74 7.56
C VAL A 311 -2.44 -2.99 6.82
N PHE A 312 -2.29 -4.17 6.18
CA PHE A 312 -1.14 -4.48 5.32
C PHE A 312 -1.04 -3.46 4.17
N SER A 313 -2.12 -3.24 3.42
CA SER A 313 -2.19 -2.24 2.34
C SER A 313 -1.97 -0.80 2.82
N GLY A 314 -2.42 -0.46 4.04
CA GLY A 314 -2.12 0.81 4.69
C GLY A 314 -0.62 1.00 4.92
N VAL A 315 0.05 0.01 5.49
CA VAL A 315 1.51 0.04 5.75
C VAL A 315 2.32 0.02 4.45
N VAL A 316 1.98 -0.82 3.47
CA VAL A 316 2.66 -0.84 2.16
C VAL A 316 2.53 0.52 1.46
N THR A 317 1.36 1.15 1.49
CA THR A 317 1.19 2.51 0.91
C THR A 317 2.10 3.52 1.60
N THR A 318 2.15 3.52 2.94
CA THR A 318 3.07 4.39 3.69
C THR A 318 4.52 4.15 3.29
N VAL A 319 4.98 2.89 3.31
CA VAL A 319 6.38 2.55 3.05
C VAL A 319 6.78 2.96 1.64
N LEU A 320 6.00 2.64 0.62
CA LEU A 320 6.37 2.93 -0.76
C LEU A 320 6.27 4.42 -1.10
N ARG A 321 5.30 5.16 -0.54
CA ARG A 321 5.26 6.63 -0.62
C ARG A 321 6.47 7.27 0.07
N CYS A 322 6.84 6.77 1.25
CA CYS A 322 8.03 7.20 1.99
C CYS A 322 9.31 7.03 1.16
N LEU A 323 9.46 5.89 0.50
CA LEU A 323 10.60 5.60 -0.39
C LEU A 323 10.57 6.36 -1.74
N GLY A 324 9.44 7.01 -2.07
CA GLY A 324 9.27 7.83 -3.27
C GLY A 324 8.66 7.13 -4.49
N ILE A 325 8.10 5.92 -4.33
CA ILE A 325 7.38 5.19 -5.38
C ILE A 325 5.89 5.59 -5.32
N PRO A 326 5.28 6.10 -6.42
CA PRO A 326 3.87 6.47 -6.42
C PRO A 326 2.99 5.24 -6.20
N THR A 327 2.21 5.24 -5.12
CA THR A 327 1.49 4.05 -4.63
C THR A 327 0.09 4.41 -4.15
N ARG A 328 -0.90 3.54 -4.43
CA ARG A 328 -2.28 3.66 -3.96
C ARG A 328 -2.80 2.33 -3.40
N SER A 329 -3.74 2.41 -2.46
CA SER A 329 -4.48 1.26 -1.92
C SER A 329 -5.64 0.94 -2.85
N ILE A 330 -5.81 -0.33 -3.21
CA ILE A 330 -6.91 -0.84 -4.04
C ILE A 330 -7.79 -1.75 -3.19
N THR A 331 -9.11 -1.60 -3.30
CA THR A 331 -10.09 -2.51 -2.69
C THR A 331 -10.87 -3.24 -3.78
N ASN A 332 -10.84 -4.57 -3.77
CA ASN A 332 -11.69 -5.42 -4.62
C ASN A 332 -12.87 -5.95 -3.80
N PHE A 333 -14.10 -5.97 -4.33
CA PHE A 333 -15.27 -6.51 -3.64
C PHE A 333 -15.71 -7.84 -4.24
N ALA A 334 -16.12 -8.80 -3.41
CA ALA A 334 -16.20 -10.21 -3.80
C ALA A 334 -14.86 -10.66 -4.43
N SER A 335 -13.75 -10.50 -3.70
CA SER A 335 -12.42 -10.97 -4.14
C SER A 335 -12.39 -12.48 -4.03
N ALA A 336 -12.07 -13.17 -5.12
CA ALA A 336 -11.77 -14.59 -5.06
C ALA A 336 -10.44 -14.82 -4.32
N HIS A 337 -10.31 -15.95 -3.64
CA HIS A 337 -9.03 -16.56 -3.29
C HIS A 337 -9.12 -18.00 -3.82
N ASP A 338 -8.60 -18.17 -5.04
CA ASP A 338 -8.38 -19.45 -5.72
C ASP A 338 -7.10 -20.06 -5.14
N THR A 339 -7.21 -21.27 -4.59
CA THR A 339 -6.13 -21.97 -3.91
C THR A 339 -5.42 -23.02 -4.78
N GLU A 340 -5.91 -23.25 -6.00
CA GLU A 340 -5.44 -24.31 -6.90
C GLU A 340 -4.92 -23.78 -8.25
N GLY A 341 -5.11 -22.50 -8.54
CA GLY A 341 -4.75 -21.87 -9.82
C GLY A 341 -5.67 -22.27 -10.97
N SER A 342 -6.90 -22.68 -10.65
CA SER A 342 -7.92 -23.21 -11.55
C SER A 342 -8.60 -22.13 -12.40
N MET A 343 -8.55 -20.87 -11.96
CA MET A 343 -9.38 -19.75 -12.45
C MET A 343 -10.89 -19.98 -12.22
N THR A 344 -11.26 -20.88 -11.30
CA THR A 344 -12.62 -21.06 -10.78
C THR A 344 -12.66 -20.74 -9.29
N ILE A 345 -13.86 -20.80 -8.69
CA ILE A 345 -14.05 -20.84 -7.23
C ILE A 345 -15.14 -21.85 -6.94
N ASP A 346 -14.76 -22.99 -6.37
CA ASP A 346 -15.59 -24.19 -6.35
C ASP A 346 -16.24 -24.45 -4.99
N ASN A 347 -17.58 -24.59 -4.98
CA ASN A 347 -18.39 -24.64 -3.77
C ASN A 347 -19.26 -25.90 -3.79
N TYR A 348 -19.22 -26.70 -2.72
CA TYR A 348 -19.86 -28.02 -2.69
C TYR A 348 -21.07 -28.02 -1.75
N VAL A 349 -22.18 -28.62 -2.19
CA VAL A 349 -23.46 -28.67 -1.44
C VAL A 349 -24.06 -30.07 -1.54
N ASP A 350 -24.53 -30.61 -0.41
CA ASP A 350 -25.05 -31.97 -0.35
C ASP A 350 -26.54 -32.11 -0.73
N GLN A 351 -27.02 -33.35 -0.76
CA GLN A 351 -28.42 -33.68 -1.05
C GLN A 351 -29.46 -33.12 -0.05
N ASN A 352 -29.02 -32.72 1.16
CA ASN A 352 -29.83 -32.12 2.21
C ASN A 352 -29.86 -30.58 2.13
N GLY A 353 -28.91 -29.99 1.41
CA GLY A 353 -28.75 -28.56 1.22
C GLY A 353 -27.91 -27.88 2.31
N ASP A 354 -26.94 -28.59 2.88
CA ASP A 354 -25.91 -28.01 3.73
C ASP A 354 -24.56 -27.93 2.96
N GLU A 355 -23.78 -26.87 3.20
CA GLU A 355 -22.51 -26.60 2.50
C GLU A 355 -21.39 -27.53 3.01
N ILE A 356 -20.69 -28.21 2.09
CA ILE A 356 -19.60 -29.15 2.39
C ILE A 356 -18.25 -28.51 2.07
N GLU A 357 -17.28 -28.72 2.95
CA GLU A 357 -15.96 -28.07 2.94
C GLU A 357 -14.93 -29.06 2.37
N LEU A 358 -14.79 -29.09 1.04
CA LEU A 358 -13.93 -30.04 0.30
C LEU A 358 -12.70 -29.41 -0.37
N GLY A 359 -12.67 -28.08 -0.54
CA GLY A 359 -11.59 -27.32 -1.17
C GLY A 359 -11.18 -26.10 -0.34
N GLY A 360 -10.06 -25.47 -0.69
CA GLY A 360 -9.52 -24.30 0.03
C GLY A 360 -10.15 -22.95 -0.37
N ASP A 361 -10.88 -22.91 -1.47
CA ASP A 361 -11.34 -21.69 -2.12
C ASP A 361 -12.30 -20.85 -1.28
N SER A 362 -12.18 -19.52 -1.42
CA SER A 362 -13.10 -18.58 -0.76
C SER A 362 -13.42 -17.36 -1.63
N VAL A 363 -14.51 -16.68 -1.28
CA VAL A 363 -14.78 -15.32 -1.78
C VAL A 363 -14.90 -14.40 -0.58
N TRP A 364 -13.98 -13.43 -0.51
CA TRP A 364 -13.92 -12.43 0.54
C TRP A 364 -14.86 -11.29 0.15
N ASN A 365 -15.68 -10.80 1.09
CA ASN A 365 -16.60 -9.66 0.87
C ASN A 365 -15.88 -8.47 0.23
N PHE A 366 -14.65 -8.24 0.69
CA PHE A 366 -13.67 -7.39 0.07
C PHE A 366 -12.25 -7.86 0.42
N HIS A 367 -11.31 -7.56 -0.45
CA HIS A 367 -9.87 -7.66 -0.19
C HIS A 367 -9.19 -6.33 -0.50
N VAL A 368 -7.98 -6.11 0.02
CA VAL A 368 -7.25 -4.84 -0.12
C VAL A 368 -5.76 -5.09 -0.33
N TRP A 369 -5.28 -4.70 -1.52
CA TRP A 369 -3.87 -4.75 -1.93
C TRP A 369 -3.36 -3.34 -2.30
N ASN A 370 -2.26 -3.24 -3.04
CA ASN A 370 -1.71 -1.97 -3.51
C ASN A 370 -1.41 -1.98 -5.00
N GLU A 371 -1.53 -0.83 -5.63
CA GLU A 371 -0.95 -0.55 -6.95
C GLU A 371 0.25 0.39 -6.80
N SER A 372 1.38 0.05 -7.43
CA SER A 372 2.59 0.89 -7.50
C SER A 372 2.95 1.21 -8.93
N TRP A 373 3.33 2.46 -9.21
CA TRP A 373 3.60 2.96 -10.56
C TRP A 373 5.09 2.82 -10.93
N MET A 374 5.41 2.05 -11.98
CA MET A 374 6.78 1.89 -12.48
C MET A 374 6.87 1.42 -13.94
N LYS A 375 8.03 1.63 -14.57
CA LYS A 375 8.46 0.95 -15.81
C LYS A 375 8.76 -0.52 -15.51
N ARG A 376 8.40 -1.42 -16.42
CA ARG A 376 8.76 -2.86 -16.40
C ARG A 376 9.77 -3.16 -17.49
N GLU A 377 11.04 -2.79 -17.24
CA GLU A 377 12.15 -3.02 -18.17
C GLU A 377 12.57 -4.51 -18.26
N ASP A 378 12.00 -5.35 -17.39
CA ASP A 378 12.08 -6.81 -17.37
C ASP A 378 11.02 -7.50 -18.25
N LEU A 379 10.03 -6.76 -18.77
CA LEU A 379 8.94 -7.25 -19.61
C LEU A 379 8.94 -6.58 -21.00
N PRO A 380 8.15 -7.09 -21.97
CA PRO A 380 7.94 -6.39 -23.24
C PRO A 380 7.32 -4.99 -23.06
N PRO A 381 7.51 -4.07 -24.03
CA PRO A 381 6.85 -2.77 -24.00
C PRO A 381 5.32 -2.88 -23.93
N GLY A 382 4.71 -2.23 -22.94
CA GLY A 382 3.25 -2.25 -22.70
C GLY A 382 2.85 -2.60 -21.25
N TYR A 383 3.74 -3.25 -20.49
CA TYR A 383 3.46 -3.71 -19.12
C TYR A 383 3.91 -2.75 -18.00
N GLY A 384 4.36 -1.54 -18.35
CA GLY A 384 4.63 -0.47 -17.39
C GLY A 384 3.34 0.24 -16.90
N GLY A 385 3.50 1.13 -15.93
CA GLY A 385 2.38 1.81 -15.26
C GLY A 385 2.05 1.13 -13.93
N TRP A 386 0.76 1.03 -13.59
CA TRP A 386 0.31 0.40 -12.35
C TRP A 386 0.60 -1.10 -12.31
N GLN A 387 1.26 -1.52 -11.25
CA GLN A 387 1.53 -2.92 -10.91
C GLN A 387 0.84 -3.27 -9.61
N ALA A 388 0.07 -4.36 -9.58
CA ALA A 388 -0.52 -4.89 -8.36
C ALA A 388 0.54 -5.62 -7.52
N ILE A 389 0.58 -5.32 -6.23
CA ILE A 389 1.36 -6.02 -5.20
C ILE A 389 0.47 -6.22 -3.97
N ASP A 390 0.65 -7.33 -3.26
CA ASP A 390 -0.01 -7.55 -1.98
C ASP A 390 0.98 -8.09 -0.95
N ALA A 391 0.86 -7.57 0.27
CA ALA A 391 1.59 -8.00 1.45
C ALA A 391 0.73 -8.86 2.40
N THR A 392 -0.54 -9.08 2.08
CA THR A 392 -1.37 -10.04 2.81
C THR A 392 -0.82 -11.46 2.55
N PRO A 393 -0.48 -12.23 3.60
CA PRO A 393 0.11 -13.55 3.42
C PRO A 393 -0.97 -14.58 3.04
N GLN A 394 -1.29 -14.65 1.74
CA GLN A 394 -2.12 -15.68 1.12
C GLN A 394 -1.22 -16.77 0.51
N GLU A 395 -0.50 -16.45 -0.56
CA GLU A 395 0.28 -17.44 -1.33
C GLU A 395 1.80 -17.34 -1.17
N ILE A 396 2.47 -18.47 -1.39
CA ILE A 396 3.93 -18.61 -1.31
C ILE A 396 4.53 -18.54 -2.72
N SER A 397 5.13 -17.40 -3.08
CA SER A 397 5.90 -17.27 -4.32
C SER A 397 7.40 -17.38 -4.06
N LEU A 398 8.07 -18.28 -4.79
CA LEU A 398 9.52 -18.54 -4.70
C LEU A 398 10.01 -18.85 -3.25
N GLY A 399 9.16 -19.49 -2.44
CA GLY A 399 9.47 -19.87 -1.07
C GLY A 399 9.40 -18.75 -0.03
N LEU A 400 8.65 -17.66 -0.31
CA LEU A 400 8.29 -16.63 0.66
C LEU A 400 6.83 -16.19 0.45
N TYR A 401 6.14 -15.74 1.50
CA TYR A 401 4.85 -15.05 1.37
C TYR A 401 5.05 -13.64 0.78
N GLN A 402 4.86 -13.51 -0.54
CA GLN A 402 5.03 -12.28 -1.31
C GLN A 402 4.21 -12.34 -2.61
N THR A 403 3.50 -11.27 -2.96
CA THR A 403 2.73 -11.17 -4.21
C THR A 403 3.17 -9.96 -5.04
N GLY A 404 3.43 -10.19 -6.33
CA GLY A 404 3.69 -9.15 -7.34
C GLY A 404 5.14 -8.66 -7.41
N PRO A 405 5.43 -7.64 -8.24
CA PRO A 405 4.49 -6.85 -9.05
C PRO A 405 3.90 -7.60 -10.26
N ALA A 406 2.57 -7.70 -10.29
CA ALA A 406 1.78 -8.13 -11.44
C ALA A 406 1.39 -6.93 -12.31
N PRO A 407 1.62 -6.89 -13.63
CA PRO A 407 1.15 -5.79 -14.46
C PRO A 407 -0.37 -5.80 -14.56
N VAL A 408 -1.03 -4.69 -14.18
CA VAL A 408 -2.51 -4.60 -14.23
C VAL A 408 -3.03 -4.75 -15.67
N THR A 409 -2.23 -4.36 -16.67
CA THR A 409 -2.51 -4.62 -18.09
C THR A 409 -2.42 -6.10 -18.47
N ALA A 410 -1.50 -6.88 -17.88
CA ALA A 410 -1.42 -8.32 -18.11
C ALA A 410 -2.57 -9.08 -17.43
N VAL A 411 -2.98 -8.64 -16.22
CA VAL A 411 -4.19 -9.13 -15.54
C VAL A 411 -5.41 -8.90 -16.43
N LYS A 412 -5.64 -7.68 -16.93
CA LYS A 412 -6.77 -7.39 -17.81
C LYS A 412 -6.80 -8.23 -19.10
N SER A 413 -5.64 -8.54 -19.66
CA SER A 413 -5.53 -9.38 -20.85
C SER A 413 -5.60 -10.89 -20.57
N GLY A 414 -5.55 -11.36 -19.31
CA GLY A 414 -5.39 -12.78 -18.99
C GLY A 414 -4.03 -13.36 -19.39
N GLU A 415 -2.98 -12.53 -19.43
CA GLU A 415 -1.62 -12.92 -19.84
C GLU A 415 -0.80 -13.38 -18.62
N ILE A 416 -1.34 -14.39 -17.92
CA ILE A 416 -0.92 -14.77 -16.57
C ILE A 416 0.51 -15.33 -16.46
N TYR A 417 1.12 -15.70 -17.59
CA TYR A 417 2.52 -16.11 -17.72
C TYR A 417 3.52 -14.95 -17.56
N LEU A 418 3.07 -13.69 -17.53
CA LEU A 418 3.93 -12.53 -17.30
C LEU A 418 4.13 -12.30 -15.80
N GLY A 419 5.37 -12.32 -15.32
CA GLY A 419 5.69 -12.23 -13.90
C GLY A 419 5.36 -10.85 -13.28
N PHE A 420 5.04 -10.75 -11.99
CA PHE A 420 5.02 -11.80 -10.97
C PHE A 420 3.60 -12.05 -10.43
N GLU A 421 3.24 -13.30 -10.17
CA GLU A 421 1.93 -13.74 -9.62
C GLU A 421 0.67 -13.22 -10.37
N THR A 422 0.79 -12.84 -11.63
CA THR A 422 -0.34 -12.35 -12.46
C THR A 422 -1.50 -13.35 -12.53
N GLY A 423 -1.25 -14.66 -12.45
CA GLY A 423 -2.30 -15.68 -12.37
C GLY A 423 -3.13 -15.63 -11.10
N PHE A 424 -2.49 -15.45 -9.94
CA PHE A 424 -3.20 -15.27 -8.67
C PHE A 424 -4.06 -14.01 -8.71
N VAL A 425 -3.46 -12.86 -9.04
CA VAL A 425 -4.16 -11.56 -9.13
C VAL A 425 -5.26 -11.58 -10.21
N PHE A 426 -5.15 -12.43 -11.24
CA PHE A 426 -6.22 -12.66 -12.21
C PHE A 426 -7.41 -13.38 -11.59
N ALA A 427 -7.17 -14.48 -10.88
CA ALA A 427 -8.22 -15.26 -10.23
C ALA A 427 -9.06 -14.37 -9.29
N GLU A 428 -8.39 -13.56 -8.46
CA GLU A 428 -9.02 -12.61 -7.52
C GLU A 428 -10.12 -11.73 -8.13
N VAL A 429 -9.98 -11.35 -9.41
CA VAL A 429 -10.88 -10.44 -10.13
C VAL A 429 -11.73 -11.10 -11.23
N ASN A 430 -11.39 -12.31 -11.69
CA ASN A 430 -12.00 -12.95 -12.86
C ASN A 430 -12.46 -14.42 -12.68
N SER A 431 -12.20 -15.09 -11.55
CA SER A 431 -12.58 -16.51 -11.40
C SER A 431 -14.09 -16.76 -11.51
N ASP A 432 -14.47 -17.78 -12.28
CA ASP A 432 -15.87 -18.21 -12.40
C ASP A 432 -16.28 -19.02 -11.16
N ARG A 433 -17.28 -18.55 -10.41
CA ARG A 433 -17.80 -19.30 -9.23
C ARG A 433 -18.71 -20.45 -9.67
N VAL A 434 -18.44 -21.66 -9.17
CA VAL A 434 -19.23 -22.86 -9.45
C VAL A 434 -19.84 -23.42 -8.16
N ASN A 435 -21.09 -23.85 -8.24
CA ASN A 435 -21.78 -24.57 -7.18
C ASN A 435 -22.00 -26.01 -7.66
N TRP A 436 -21.28 -26.96 -7.09
CA TRP A 436 -21.36 -28.41 -7.35
C TRP A 436 -22.30 -29.08 -6.36
N ILE A 437 -23.07 -30.06 -6.85
CA ILE A 437 -23.83 -30.97 -6.00
C ILE A 437 -22.97 -32.20 -5.72
N VAL A 438 -22.86 -32.58 -4.44
CA VAL A 438 -22.09 -33.75 -3.99
C VAL A 438 -22.96 -34.72 -3.20
N GLU A 439 -22.65 -36.01 -3.30
CA GLU A 439 -23.26 -37.07 -2.49
C GLU A 439 -22.15 -37.96 -1.91
N GLN A 440 -22.39 -38.58 -0.75
CA GLN A 440 -21.46 -39.55 -0.19
C GLN A 440 -21.63 -40.90 -0.88
N ASP A 441 -20.51 -41.56 -1.20
CA ASP A 441 -20.48 -42.91 -1.75
C ASP A 441 -20.62 -44.00 -0.67
N GLU A 442 -20.43 -45.28 -1.05
CA GLU A 442 -20.50 -46.41 -0.10
C GLU A 442 -19.35 -46.46 0.91
N ALA A 443 -18.24 -45.74 0.68
CA ALA A 443 -17.15 -45.58 1.64
C ALA A 443 -17.36 -44.38 2.59
N GLY A 444 -18.19 -43.40 2.17
CA GLY A 444 -18.47 -42.16 2.88
C GLY A 444 -17.73 -40.94 2.31
N ASP A 445 -16.99 -41.11 1.22
CA ASP A 445 -16.27 -40.04 0.53
C ASP A 445 -17.24 -39.26 -0.39
N TYR A 446 -17.02 -37.95 -0.55
CA TYR A 446 -17.92 -37.10 -1.35
C TYR A 446 -17.55 -37.13 -2.83
N ALA A 447 -18.49 -37.57 -3.67
CA ALA A 447 -18.39 -37.52 -5.12
C ALA A 447 -19.26 -36.40 -5.71
N ILE A 448 -18.77 -35.72 -6.75
CA ILE A 448 -19.55 -34.74 -7.53
C ILE A 448 -20.59 -35.50 -8.38
N THR A 449 -21.86 -35.13 -8.26
CA THR A 449 -22.96 -35.77 -9.00
C THR A 449 -23.55 -34.91 -10.11
N SER A 450 -23.46 -33.58 -10.02
CA SER A 450 -23.92 -32.64 -11.07
C SER A 450 -23.43 -31.20 -10.83
N VAL A 451 -23.47 -30.38 -11.88
CA VAL A 451 -23.34 -28.92 -11.73
C VAL A 451 -24.68 -28.33 -11.27
N GLY A 452 -24.69 -27.73 -10.08
CA GLY A 452 -25.84 -26.97 -9.58
C GLY A 452 -26.01 -25.66 -10.34
N LYS A 453 -24.95 -24.83 -10.40
CA LYS A 453 -24.90 -23.60 -11.23
C LYS A 453 -23.48 -23.02 -11.36
N ARG A 454 -23.19 -22.35 -12.48
CA ARG A 454 -21.97 -21.54 -12.70
C ARG A 454 -22.32 -20.06 -12.81
N TYR A 455 -21.46 -19.18 -12.29
CA TYR A 455 -21.67 -17.74 -12.20
C TYR A 455 -20.48 -16.95 -12.77
N LEU A 456 -20.63 -16.53 -14.03
CA LEU A 456 -19.58 -15.90 -14.83
C LEU A 456 -19.11 -14.53 -14.30
N SER A 457 -19.98 -13.81 -13.58
CA SER A 457 -19.76 -12.41 -13.16
C SER A 457 -19.98 -12.22 -11.65
N SER A 458 -19.55 -13.20 -10.85
CA SER A 458 -19.78 -13.22 -9.40
C SER A 458 -18.73 -12.45 -8.59
N VAL A 459 -17.46 -12.49 -9.00
CA VAL A 459 -16.29 -11.94 -8.30
C VAL A 459 -15.76 -10.63 -8.93
N GLY A 460 -14.78 -9.98 -8.29
CA GLY A 460 -14.01 -8.90 -8.91
C GLY A 460 -14.77 -7.59 -9.12
N LYS A 461 -15.58 -7.16 -8.14
CA LYS A 461 -16.58 -6.09 -8.31
C LYS A 461 -16.12 -4.76 -7.74
N PHE A 462 -16.50 -3.68 -8.42
CA PHE A 462 -16.32 -2.28 -8.01
C PHE A 462 -14.91 -2.00 -7.45
N ILE A 463 -13.88 -2.48 -8.15
CA ILE A 463 -12.48 -2.38 -7.73
C ILE A 463 -12.16 -0.89 -7.58
N SER A 464 -11.80 -0.45 -6.38
CA SER A 464 -11.90 0.96 -5.98
C SER A 464 -10.61 1.50 -5.36
N THR A 465 -10.32 2.76 -5.65
CA THR A 465 -9.28 3.58 -5.01
C THR A 465 -9.86 4.94 -4.61
N LYS A 466 -9.19 5.65 -3.70
CA LYS A 466 -9.45 7.08 -3.48
C LYS A 466 -9.18 7.86 -4.78
N ALA A 467 -10.01 8.85 -5.09
CA ALA A 467 -9.81 9.76 -6.21
C ALA A 467 -8.65 10.76 -5.99
N VAL A 468 -8.13 11.30 -7.10
CA VAL A 468 -7.00 12.24 -7.10
C VAL A 468 -7.46 13.63 -6.65
N GLY A 469 -7.05 14.05 -5.45
CA GLY A 469 -7.38 15.36 -4.89
C GLY A 469 -8.79 15.50 -4.32
N SER A 470 -9.60 14.44 -4.29
CA SER A 470 -10.88 14.38 -3.57
C SER A 470 -11.00 13.08 -2.76
N ASP A 471 -11.98 13.03 -1.86
CA ASP A 471 -12.27 11.86 -1.02
C ASP A 471 -13.35 10.95 -1.64
N GLU A 472 -13.66 11.18 -2.91
CA GLU A 472 -14.60 10.39 -3.70
C GLU A 472 -14.00 9.03 -4.09
N ARG A 473 -14.88 8.06 -4.36
CA ARG A 473 -14.48 6.74 -4.84
C ARG A 473 -14.21 6.79 -6.34
N ASN A 474 -12.99 6.48 -6.76
CA ASN A 474 -12.65 6.22 -8.14
C ASN A 474 -12.77 4.71 -8.41
N ASP A 475 -13.65 4.33 -9.34
CA ASP A 475 -13.84 2.94 -9.74
C ASP A 475 -12.88 2.58 -10.88
N VAL A 476 -12.02 1.60 -10.64
CA VAL A 476 -10.97 1.11 -11.54
C VAL A 476 -11.21 -0.33 -11.98
N THR A 477 -12.44 -0.86 -11.84
CA THR A 477 -12.77 -2.22 -12.34
C THR A 477 -12.36 -2.42 -13.81
N ALA A 478 -12.54 -1.38 -14.63
CA ALA A 478 -12.18 -1.38 -16.05
C ALA A 478 -10.66 -1.32 -16.34
N THR A 479 -9.78 -1.16 -15.34
CA THR A 479 -8.32 -1.36 -15.52
C THR A 479 -7.91 -2.80 -15.29
N TYR A 480 -8.63 -3.54 -14.45
CA TYR A 480 -8.36 -4.94 -14.09
C TYR A 480 -9.04 -5.97 -15.00
N LYS A 481 -10.20 -5.65 -15.59
CA LYS A 481 -10.90 -6.53 -16.53
C LYS A 481 -11.67 -5.78 -17.62
N HIS A 482 -12.17 -6.54 -18.58
CA HIS A 482 -13.13 -6.07 -19.57
C HIS A 482 -14.56 -6.12 -18.98
N PRO A 483 -15.55 -5.44 -19.58
CA PRO A 483 -16.92 -5.45 -19.07
C PRO A 483 -17.52 -6.87 -19.12
N GLU A 484 -18.25 -7.23 -18.06
CA GLU A 484 -18.87 -8.55 -17.89
C GLU A 484 -19.72 -8.96 -19.11
N GLY A 485 -19.46 -10.14 -19.66
CA GLY A 485 -20.23 -10.70 -20.77
C GLY A 485 -19.85 -10.16 -22.17
N THR A 486 -18.77 -9.38 -22.32
CA THR A 486 -18.25 -9.08 -23.67
C THR A 486 -17.36 -10.20 -24.21
N ALA A 487 -17.12 -10.19 -25.52
CA ALA A 487 -16.28 -11.19 -26.16
C ALA A 487 -14.80 -11.08 -25.72
N GLU A 488 -14.31 -9.87 -25.45
CA GLU A 488 -12.96 -9.60 -24.97
C GLU A 488 -12.76 -10.14 -23.55
N GLU A 489 -13.77 -9.98 -22.69
CA GLU A 489 -13.79 -10.49 -21.31
C GLU A 489 -13.65 -12.02 -21.31
N ARG A 490 -14.56 -12.74 -21.99
CA ARG A 490 -14.46 -14.20 -22.09
C ARG A 490 -13.23 -14.68 -22.87
N THR A 491 -12.60 -13.82 -23.69
CA THR A 491 -11.31 -14.12 -24.34
C THR A 491 -10.15 -14.02 -23.36
N ALA A 492 -10.14 -13.02 -22.47
CA ALA A 492 -9.16 -12.91 -21.40
C ALA A 492 -9.27 -14.09 -20.42
N PHE A 493 -10.50 -14.46 -20.01
CA PHE A 493 -10.73 -15.65 -19.19
C PHE A 493 -10.21 -16.94 -19.86
N LYS A 494 -10.57 -17.19 -21.12
CA LYS A 494 -10.11 -18.38 -21.85
C LYS A 494 -8.59 -18.41 -22.04
N ARG A 495 -7.94 -17.24 -22.17
CA ARG A 495 -6.48 -17.13 -22.20
C ARG A 495 -5.87 -17.51 -20.85
N ALA A 496 -6.35 -16.94 -19.74
CA ALA A 496 -5.84 -17.25 -18.42
C ALA A 496 -6.01 -18.75 -18.09
N TYR A 497 -7.21 -19.30 -18.32
CA TYR A 497 -7.53 -20.72 -18.08
C TYR A 497 -6.59 -21.67 -18.86
N ALA A 498 -6.25 -21.34 -20.12
CA ALA A 498 -5.33 -22.14 -20.94
C ALA A 498 -3.86 -22.12 -20.46
N PHE A 499 -3.52 -21.27 -19.48
CA PHE A 499 -2.22 -21.23 -18.79
C PHE A 499 -2.35 -21.48 -17.28
N GLY A 500 -3.53 -21.88 -16.79
CA GLY A 500 -3.78 -22.23 -15.38
C GLY A 500 -3.23 -23.60 -15.00
N SER A 501 -3.61 -24.11 -13.83
CA SER A 501 -3.13 -25.41 -13.34
C SER A 501 -3.68 -26.62 -14.11
N HIS A 502 -4.91 -26.52 -14.63
CA HIS A 502 -5.65 -27.64 -15.25
C HIS A 502 -6.26 -27.32 -16.64
N PRO A 503 -5.44 -26.99 -17.65
CA PRO A 503 -5.92 -26.70 -19.00
C PRO A 503 -6.63 -27.90 -19.66
N GLU A 504 -6.33 -29.13 -19.26
CA GLU A 504 -6.94 -30.36 -19.81
C GLU A 504 -8.46 -30.48 -19.56
N TYR A 505 -9.01 -29.81 -18.55
CA TYR A 505 -10.46 -29.81 -18.29
C TYR A 505 -11.22 -28.71 -19.05
N GLN A 506 -10.52 -27.85 -19.82
CA GLN A 506 -11.09 -26.68 -20.50
C GLN A 506 -12.30 -27.02 -21.40
N ASP A 507 -12.19 -28.02 -22.27
CA ASP A 507 -13.28 -28.37 -23.20
C ASP A 507 -14.50 -28.99 -22.50
N GLY A 508 -14.29 -29.73 -21.41
CA GLY A 508 -15.37 -30.32 -20.62
C GLY A 508 -16.10 -29.28 -19.76
N PHE A 509 -15.35 -28.50 -18.98
CA PHE A 509 -15.90 -27.50 -18.06
C PHE A 509 -16.66 -26.37 -18.77
N LEU A 510 -16.22 -25.98 -19.97
CA LEU A 510 -16.91 -24.97 -20.78
C LEU A 510 -18.23 -25.46 -21.44
N ALA A 511 -18.54 -26.77 -21.39
CA ALA A 511 -19.72 -27.34 -22.04
C ALA A 511 -20.96 -27.50 -21.11
N VAL A 512 -20.80 -27.41 -19.79
CA VAL A 512 -21.83 -27.85 -18.81
C VAL A 512 -22.96 -26.83 -18.54
N GLU A 513 -23.18 -25.87 -19.44
CA GLU A 513 -24.20 -24.82 -19.24
C GLU A 513 -25.66 -25.32 -19.22
N GLU A 514 -25.93 -26.51 -19.77
CA GLU A 514 -27.29 -27.08 -19.85
C GLU A 514 -27.80 -27.63 -18.51
N GLU A 515 -26.95 -28.19 -17.65
CA GLU A 515 -27.40 -28.94 -16.46
C GLU A 515 -27.96 -28.04 -15.35
N GLY A 516 -27.36 -26.88 -15.13
CA GLY A 516 -27.75 -25.91 -14.10
C GLY A 516 -29.02 -25.09 -14.43
N LYS A 517 -29.74 -25.41 -15.50
CA LYS A 517 -30.99 -24.75 -15.90
C LYS A 517 -32.19 -25.38 -15.17
N GLY A 518 -33.10 -24.54 -14.68
CA GLY A 518 -34.40 -24.95 -14.15
C GLY A 518 -34.97 -24.02 -13.08
N LEU A 519 -34.14 -23.62 -12.10
CA LEU A 519 -34.52 -22.68 -11.05
C LEU A 519 -33.39 -21.67 -10.79
N THR A 520 -33.72 -20.39 -10.75
CA THR A 520 -32.81 -19.32 -10.35
C THR A 520 -33.22 -18.74 -9.01
N LEU A 521 -32.27 -18.69 -8.08
CA LEU A 521 -32.41 -17.96 -6.82
C LEU A 521 -31.90 -16.52 -6.99
N ASP A 522 -32.60 -15.56 -6.38
CA ASP A 522 -32.21 -14.15 -6.23
C ASP A 522 -32.62 -13.66 -4.82
N PHE A 523 -32.00 -12.58 -4.34
CA PHE A 523 -32.11 -12.13 -2.95
C PHE A 523 -32.20 -10.61 -2.85
N GLU A 524 -33.17 -10.13 -2.07
CA GLU A 524 -33.35 -8.70 -1.81
C GLU A 524 -33.49 -8.44 -0.32
N THR A 525 -32.95 -7.33 0.18
CA THR A 525 -33.03 -6.96 1.61
C THR A 525 -34.19 -6.00 1.85
N THR A 526 -34.72 -5.99 3.08
CA THR A 526 -35.73 -5.02 3.50
C THR A 526 -35.32 -4.44 4.87
N PRO A 527 -34.94 -3.15 4.95
CA PRO A 527 -34.80 -2.20 3.83
C PRO A 527 -33.70 -2.62 2.83
N SER A 528 -33.85 -2.22 1.56
CA SER A 528 -32.96 -2.61 0.46
C SER A 528 -31.57 -1.95 0.48
N ALA A 529 -31.38 -0.99 1.39
CA ALA A 529 -30.09 -0.39 1.72
C ALA A 529 -30.08 0.07 3.18
N ASN A 530 -28.88 0.36 3.71
CA ASN A 530 -28.68 0.84 5.09
C ASN A 530 -29.20 -0.14 6.16
N LEU A 531 -28.94 -1.45 5.99
CA LEU A 531 -29.14 -2.43 7.06
C LEU A 531 -28.28 -2.05 8.26
N ARG A 532 -28.91 -1.85 9.43
CA ARG A 532 -28.27 -1.22 10.60
C ARG A 532 -28.18 -2.16 11.79
N ASN A 533 -27.01 -2.23 12.40
CA ASN A 533 -26.76 -2.96 13.62
C ASN A 533 -27.59 -2.35 14.77
N GLY A 534 -28.43 -3.17 15.40
CA GLY A 534 -29.41 -2.75 16.40
C GLY A 534 -30.86 -2.80 15.93
N ASP A 535 -31.11 -2.92 14.62
CA ASP A 535 -32.45 -2.94 14.03
C ASP A 535 -32.84 -4.33 13.51
N GLY A 536 -34.14 -4.56 13.31
CA GLY A 536 -34.65 -5.73 12.58
C GLY A 536 -34.61 -5.50 11.07
N PHE A 537 -34.53 -6.59 10.31
CA PHE A 537 -34.52 -6.59 8.84
C PHE A 537 -35.11 -7.89 8.29
N SER A 538 -35.45 -7.91 7.00
CA SER A 538 -35.83 -9.15 6.30
C SER A 538 -34.95 -9.37 5.07
N VAL A 539 -34.82 -10.63 4.67
CA VAL A 539 -34.29 -11.00 3.35
C VAL A 539 -35.37 -11.73 2.57
N LEU A 540 -35.71 -11.21 1.40
CA LEU A 540 -36.67 -11.76 0.47
C LEU A 540 -35.96 -12.74 -0.48
N ILE A 541 -36.22 -14.02 -0.29
CA ILE A 541 -35.71 -15.10 -1.15
C ILE A 541 -36.66 -15.21 -2.35
N LYS A 542 -36.16 -14.95 -3.55
CA LYS A 542 -36.90 -15.07 -4.80
C LYS A 542 -36.50 -16.38 -5.48
N ALA A 543 -37.47 -17.23 -5.76
CA ALA A 543 -37.29 -18.44 -6.57
C ALA A 543 -37.99 -18.22 -7.92
N ARG A 544 -37.20 -18.07 -8.98
CA ARG A 544 -37.65 -17.99 -10.37
C ARG A 544 -37.60 -19.38 -10.99
N ASN A 545 -38.69 -19.80 -11.60
CA ASN A 545 -38.74 -21.00 -12.44
C ASN A 545 -38.31 -20.61 -13.86
N ASP A 546 -37.24 -21.22 -14.35
CA ASP A 546 -36.67 -20.95 -15.68
C ASP A 546 -37.21 -21.92 -16.76
N THR A 547 -38.24 -22.72 -16.43
CA THR A 547 -38.92 -23.64 -17.33
C THR A 547 -40.37 -23.20 -17.60
N SER A 548 -41.03 -23.78 -18.61
CA SER A 548 -42.45 -23.55 -18.90
C SER A 548 -43.42 -24.35 -18.04
N GLU A 549 -42.95 -25.34 -17.28
CA GLU A 549 -43.79 -26.20 -16.45
C GLU A 549 -43.86 -25.67 -15.01
N ALA A 550 -44.99 -25.87 -14.32
CA ALA A 550 -45.10 -25.47 -12.92
C ALA A 550 -44.32 -26.44 -12.01
N ALA A 551 -43.53 -25.88 -11.09
CA ALA A 551 -42.67 -26.64 -10.19
C ALA A 551 -43.08 -26.47 -8.72
N THR A 552 -42.82 -27.48 -7.89
CA THR A 552 -43.01 -27.42 -6.44
C THR A 552 -41.65 -27.45 -5.76
N VAL A 553 -41.33 -26.42 -4.97
CA VAL A 553 -40.00 -26.22 -4.38
C VAL A 553 -40.06 -26.34 -2.86
N ASP A 554 -39.18 -27.14 -2.26
CA ASP A 554 -38.82 -27.02 -0.84
C ASP A 554 -37.59 -26.10 -0.71
N ILE A 555 -37.69 -25.03 0.06
CA ILE A 555 -36.62 -24.05 0.28
C ILE A 555 -36.12 -24.13 1.73
N SER A 556 -34.82 -24.33 1.92
CA SER A 556 -34.13 -24.26 3.22
C SER A 556 -33.16 -23.08 3.22
N ALA A 557 -33.35 -22.13 4.14
CA ALA A 557 -32.53 -20.94 4.28
C ALA A 557 -31.86 -20.87 5.66
N VAL A 558 -30.56 -20.59 5.68
CA VAL A 558 -29.73 -20.58 6.90
C VAL A 558 -28.90 -19.30 6.95
N LEU A 559 -29.03 -18.53 8.04
CA LEU A 559 -28.30 -17.29 8.25
C LEU A 559 -27.22 -17.48 9.33
N HIS A 560 -25.98 -17.13 8.97
CA HIS A 560 -24.83 -17.12 9.86
C HIS A 560 -24.19 -15.73 9.90
N SER A 561 -23.57 -15.36 11.03
CA SER A 561 -22.54 -14.33 11.01
C SER A 561 -21.24 -14.91 10.43
N THR A 562 -20.58 -14.11 9.62
CA THR A 562 -19.36 -14.45 8.89
C THR A 562 -18.26 -13.46 9.17
N GLN A 563 -17.02 -13.90 9.06
CA GLN A 563 -15.90 -12.98 8.89
C GLN A 563 -15.97 -12.29 7.52
N TYR A 564 -15.21 -11.22 7.33
CA TYR A 564 -15.17 -10.54 6.03
C TYR A 564 -14.50 -11.38 4.92
N THR A 565 -13.76 -12.42 5.30
CA THR A 565 -13.20 -13.48 4.44
C THR A 565 -14.24 -14.49 3.94
N GLY A 566 -15.47 -14.44 4.47
CA GLY A 566 -16.51 -15.44 4.21
C GLY A 566 -16.54 -16.60 5.20
N GLU A 567 -15.61 -16.70 6.15
CA GLU A 567 -15.60 -17.81 7.13
C GLU A 567 -16.85 -17.78 8.04
N LYS A 568 -17.58 -18.90 8.12
CA LYS A 568 -18.81 -19.07 8.92
C LYS A 568 -18.49 -19.14 10.42
N LYS A 569 -19.11 -18.32 11.29
CA LYS A 569 -18.80 -18.27 12.74
C LYS A 569 -19.94 -18.55 13.71
N ARG A 570 -21.11 -17.89 13.59
CA ARG A 570 -22.23 -18.07 14.54
C ARG A 570 -23.56 -18.25 13.83
N PHE A 571 -24.31 -19.26 14.24
CA PHE A 571 -25.67 -19.50 13.78
C PHE A 571 -26.65 -18.42 14.27
N ILE A 572 -27.25 -17.69 13.34
CA ILE A 572 -28.27 -16.68 13.64
C ILE A 572 -29.65 -17.34 13.63
N LYS A 573 -30.08 -17.90 12.48
CA LYS A 573 -31.44 -18.39 12.25
C LYS A 573 -31.50 -19.42 11.10
N ARG A 574 -32.45 -20.36 11.13
CA ARG A 574 -32.81 -21.24 9.99
C ARG A 574 -34.32 -21.15 9.78
N GLN A 575 -34.77 -21.17 8.54
CA GLN A 575 -36.19 -21.19 8.17
C GLN A 575 -36.36 -22.15 6.98
N ARG A 576 -37.47 -22.88 6.95
CA ARG A 576 -37.82 -23.79 5.85
C ARG A 576 -39.21 -23.44 5.31
N PHE A 577 -39.35 -23.42 4.00
CA PHE A 577 -40.61 -23.20 3.29
C PHE A 577 -40.89 -24.44 2.46
N SER A 578 -41.85 -25.25 2.89
CA SER A 578 -42.17 -26.51 2.22
C SER A 578 -43.30 -26.36 1.20
N SER A 579 -43.19 -27.10 0.10
CA SER A 579 -44.18 -27.15 -0.99
C SER A 579 -44.58 -25.76 -1.52
N VAL A 580 -43.59 -24.92 -1.84
CA VAL A 580 -43.79 -23.63 -2.50
C VAL A 580 -44.11 -23.87 -3.98
N PRO A 581 -45.32 -23.57 -4.48
CA PRO A 581 -45.58 -23.62 -5.91
C PRO A 581 -44.88 -22.44 -6.61
N VAL A 582 -44.22 -22.71 -7.73
CA VAL A 582 -43.58 -21.71 -8.59
C VAL A 582 -44.02 -21.98 -10.04
N PRO A 583 -44.98 -21.20 -10.59
CA PRO A 583 -45.47 -21.40 -11.96
C PRO A 583 -44.36 -21.23 -13.00
N GLY A 584 -44.53 -21.82 -14.18
CA GLY A 584 -43.54 -21.76 -15.26
C GLY A 584 -43.27 -20.32 -15.72
N ASN A 585 -42.00 -19.96 -15.86
CA ASN A 585 -41.49 -18.61 -16.12
C ASN A 585 -41.80 -17.53 -15.06
N GLU A 586 -42.44 -17.87 -13.94
CA GLU A 586 -42.76 -16.92 -12.86
C GLU A 586 -41.69 -16.90 -11.75
N THR A 587 -41.78 -15.89 -10.88
CA THR A 587 -40.92 -15.72 -9.70
C THR A 587 -41.76 -15.61 -8.44
N VAL A 588 -41.53 -16.49 -7.48
CA VAL A 588 -42.24 -16.52 -6.20
C VAL A 588 -41.29 -16.18 -5.06
N SER A 589 -41.72 -15.28 -4.18
CA SER A 589 -40.89 -14.75 -3.09
C SER A 589 -41.28 -15.30 -1.72
N ARG A 590 -40.30 -15.46 -0.82
CA ARG A 590 -40.49 -15.87 0.58
C ARG A 590 -39.64 -15.02 1.52
N GLU A 591 -40.26 -14.51 2.58
CA GLU A 591 -39.62 -13.60 3.53
C GLU A 591 -38.93 -14.35 4.68
N PHE A 592 -37.63 -14.06 4.84
CA PHE A 592 -36.81 -14.47 5.98
C PHE A 592 -36.63 -13.27 6.91
N ALA A 593 -37.54 -13.09 7.87
CA ALA A 593 -37.51 -11.97 8.81
C ALA A 593 -36.54 -12.22 9.98
N VAL A 594 -35.76 -11.21 10.37
CA VAL A 594 -34.70 -11.28 11.38
C VAL A 594 -34.84 -10.13 12.38
N MET A 595 -34.94 -10.46 13.66
CA MET A 595 -35.01 -9.49 14.76
C MET A 595 -33.63 -9.26 15.36
N PHE A 596 -33.40 -8.11 16.03
CA PHE A 596 -32.16 -7.87 16.78
C PHE A 596 -31.84 -9.01 17.78
N SER A 597 -32.86 -9.55 18.44
CA SER A 597 -32.75 -10.70 19.35
C SER A 597 -32.27 -11.99 18.69
N ASP A 598 -32.37 -12.13 17.36
CA ASP A 598 -31.85 -13.30 16.64
C ASP A 598 -30.32 -13.24 16.51
N TYR A 599 -29.72 -12.04 16.51
CA TYR A 599 -28.29 -11.81 16.24
C TYR A 599 -27.50 -11.08 17.34
N ASP A 600 -28.14 -10.60 18.41
CA ASP A 600 -27.46 -9.95 19.55
C ASP A 600 -26.34 -10.86 20.14
N GLY A 601 -25.17 -10.28 20.36
CA GLY A 601 -23.97 -11.01 20.79
C GLY A 601 -23.39 -12.03 19.79
N LYS A 602 -23.99 -12.20 18.59
CA LYS A 602 -23.53 -13.17 17.57
C LYS A 602 -22.74 -12.56 16.42
N LEU A 603 -22.76 -11.24 16.24
CA LEU A 603 -21.98 -10.55 15.20
C LEU A 603 -20.47 -10.77 15.42
N VAL A 604 -19.73 -10.90 14.33
CA VAL A 604 -18.26 -11.00 14.31
C VAL A 604 -17.68 -9.92 13.38
N GLY A 605 -16.37 -9.99 13.08
CA GLY A 605 -15.61 -8.91 12.42
C GLY A 605 -16.31 -8.24 11.23
N LEU A 606 -16.44 -6.92 11.30
CA LEU A 606 -17.09 -6.05 10.30
C LEU A 606 -18.60 -6.33 10.07
N ASN A 607 -19.27 -6.96 11.03
CA ASN A 607 -20.72 -7.20 11.07
C ASN A 607 -21.27 -7.95 9.83
N SER A 608 -20.46 -8.82 9.20
CA SER A 608 -20.89 -9.57 8.01
C SER A 608 -21.83 -10.74 8.37
N MET A 609 -22.72 -11.05 7.44
CA MET A 609 -23.57 -12.23 7.44
C MET A 609 -23.58 -12.90 6.07
N ARG A 610 -23.71 -14.23 6.07
CA ARG A 610 -24.03 -15.05 4.89
C ARG A 610 -25.37 -15.74 5.14
N MET A 611 -26.30 -15.57 4.21
CA MET A 611 -27.48 -16.42 4.08
C MET A 611 -27.21 -17.45 2.98
N SER A 612 -27.15 -18.72 3.34
CA SER A 612 -27.04 -19.85 2.41
C SER A 612 -28.45 -20.40 2.18
N VAL A 613 -28.84 -20.58 0.91
CA VAL A 613 -30.18 -21.05 0.54
C VAL A 613 -30.08 -22.18 -0.46
N VAL A 614 -30.79 -23.27 -0.17
CA VAL A 614 -30.93 -24.41 -1.07
C VAL A 614 -32.41 -24.68 -1.34
N ALA A 615 -32.71 -24.91 -2.61
CA ALA A 615 -34.04 -25.13 -3.16
C ALA A 615 -34.08 -26.48 -3.90
N LYS A 616 -34.98 -27.37 -3.49
CA LYS A 616 -35.20 -28.69 -4.10
C LYS A 616 -36.49 -28.70 -4.89
N VAL A 617 -36.40 -28.90 -6.21
CA VAL A 617 -37.58 -29.09 -7.07
C VAL A 617 -38.08 -30.52 -6.88
N LYS A 618 -39.35 -30.72 -6.52
CA LYS A 618 -39.87 -32.05 -6.13
C LYS A 618 -40.03 -32.99 -7.32
N GLU A 619 -40.44 -32.43 -8.44
CA GLU A 619 -40.78 -33.14 -9.68
C GLU A 619 -39.52 -33.80 -10.30
N THR A 620 -38.40 -33.06 -10.34
CA THR A 620 -37.13 -33.51 -10.92
C THR A 620 -36.11 -33.98 -9.88
N LYS A 621 -36.36 -33.72 -8.59
CA LYS A 621 -35.42 -33.84 -7.45
C LYS A 621 -34.14 -33.00 -7.54
N LYS A 622 -33.93 -32.21 -8.60
CA LYS A 622 -32.77 -31.31 -8.75
C LYS A 622 -32.67 -30.33 -7.58
N LEU A 623 -31.43 -30.02 -7.23
CA LEU A 623 -31.05 -29.07 -6.17
C LEU A 623 -30.41 -27.84 -6.80
N PHE A 624 -30.82 -26.67 -6.32
CA PHE A 624 -30.28 -25.38 -6.69
C PHE A 624 -29.85 -24.67 -5.42
N ALA A 625 -28.59 -24.25 -5.36
CA ALA A 625 -27.98 -23.63 -4.19
C ALA A 625 -27.37 -22.28 -4.56
N ASP A 626 -27.52 -21.28 -3.70
CA ASP A 626 -26.80 -20.01 -3.79
C ASP A 626 -26.63 -19.38 -2.39
N ARG A 627 -25.67 -18.44 -2.28
CA ARG A 627 -25.40 -17.67 -1.06
C ARG A 627 -25.54 -16.17 -1.30
N PHE A 628 -26.09 -15.48 -0.32
CA PHE A 628 -26.23 -14.04 -0.27
C PHE A 628 -25.43 -13.46 0.90
N GLU A 629 -24.53 -12.52 0.61
CA GLU A 629 -23.56 -12.00 1.57
C GLU A 629 -23.76 -10.49 1.79
N PHE A 630 -24.01 -10.12 3.04
CA PHE A 630 -24.32 -8.74 3.44
C PHE A 630 -23.62 -8.36 4.74
N ARG A 631 -23.83 -7.11 5.19
CA ARG A 631 -23.31 -6.57 6.45
C ARG A 631 -24.36 -5.69 7.12
N LEU A 632 -24.23 -5.52 8.44
CA LEU A 632 -24.97 -4.52 9.19
C LEU A 632 -24.06 -3.32 9.51
N ASP A 633 -24.39 -2.14 9.01
CA ASP A 633 -23.65 -0.93 9.32
C ASP A 633 -23.90 -0.49 10.77
N ASN A 634 -22.83 -0.05 11.44
CA ASN A 634 -22.97 0.68 12.70
C ASN A 634 -23.65 2.03 12.39
N LYS A 635 -24.72 2.37 13.13
CA LYS A 635 -25.41 3.66 12.95
C LYS A 635 -24.47 4.82 13.29
N GLU A 636 -24.69 5.97 12.65
CA GLU A 636 -24.06 7.23 13.03
C GLU A 636 -24.30 7.51 14.53
N ALA A 637 -23.20 7.51 15.28
CA ALA A 637 -23.23 7.50 16.75
C ALA A 637 -22.24 8.51 17.36
N ILE A 638 -21.36 9.10 16.56
CA ILE A 638 -20.25 9.94 17.02
C ILE A 638 -20.36 11.33 16.39
N ASP A 639 -20.49 12.34 17.25
CA ASP A 639 -20.46 13.77 16.93
C ASP A 639 -19.17 14.38 17.52
N ILE A 640 -18.42 15.12 16.71
CA ILE A 640 -17.09 15.66 17.04
C ILE A 640 -17.17 17.19 16.97
N LYS A 641 -16.85 17.87 18.07
CA LYS A 641 -16.87 19.34 18.17
C LYS A 641 -15.52 19.90 18.59
N LEU A 642 -15.11 20.99 17.96
CA LEU A 642 -13.92 21.75 18.31
C LEU A 642 -14.28 22.91 19.24
N ASP A 643 -13.28 23.46 19.92
CA ASP A 643 -13.38 24.73 20.63
C ASP A 643 -13.37 25.96 19.70
N LYS A 644 -12.86 25.80 18.46
CA LYS A 644 -12.62 26.85 17.47
C LYS A 644 -12.70 26.28 16.05
N ASP A 645 -13.16 27.07 15.08
CA ASP A 645 -13.32 26.65 13.67
C ASP A 645 -11.98 26.33 12.96
N LYS A 646 -10.86 26.86 13.48
CA LYS A 646 -9.51 26.60 12.97
C LYS A 646 -8.55 26.28 14.10
N LEU A 647 -7.73 25.26 13.87
CA LEU A 647 -6.69 24.82 14.79
C LEU A 647 -5.38 25.58 14.49
N ARG A 648 -4.51 25.75 15.49
CA ARG A 648 -3.20 26.43 15.31
C ARG A 648 -2.03 25.56 15.73
N VAL A 649 -0.97 25.56 14.91
CA VAL A 649 0.28 24.87 15.24
C VAL A 649 0.82 25.35 16.59
N GLY A 650 1.28 24.40 17.41
CA GLY A 650 1.88 24.66 18.72
C GLY A 650 0.92 25.17 19.80
N LYS A 651 -0.37 25.39 19.52
CA LYS A 651 -1.37 25.80 20.52
C LYS A 651 -2.23 24.61 20.95
N GLU A 652 -2.59 24.56 22.23
CA GLU A 652 -3.51 23.55 22.75
C GLU A 652 -4.96 23.89 22.36
N HIS A 653 -5.73 22.87 21.98
CA HIS A 653 -7.14 22.94 21.61
C HIS A 653 -7.94 21.82 22.27
N SER A 654 -9.19 22.11 22.63
CA SER A 654 -10.14 21.13 23.16
C SER A 654 -11.01 20.52 22.05
N VAL A 655 -11.04 19.18 21.98
CA VAL A 655 -11.99 18.43 21.14
C VAL A 655 -12.97 17.68 22.04
N VAL A 656 -14.26 17.82 21.76
CA VAL A 656 -15.35 17.13 22.47
C VAL A 656 -15.94 16.06 21.55
N VAL A 657 -15.89 14.81 21.98
CA VAL A 657 -16.48 13.66 21.31
C VAL A 657 -17.75 13.25 22.06
N ASN A 658 -18.89 13.31 21.38
CA ASN A 658 -20.18 12.85 21.87
C ASN A 658 -20.52 11.50 21.24
N LEU A 659 -20.78 10.49 22.06
CA LEU A 659 -21.20 9.15 21.66
C LEU A 659 -22.65 8.90 22.08
N THR A 660 -23.57 8.80 21.12
CA THR A 660 -24.94 8.33 21.34
C THR A 660 -25.03 6.84 21.06
N ASN A 661 -25.54 6.05 21.99
CA ASN A 661 -25.60 4.60 21.84
C ASN A 661 -26.55 4.17 20.69
N PRO A 662 -26.05 3.49 19.64
CA PRO A 662 -26.86 3.09 18.49
C PRO A 662 -27.71 1.82 18.72
N LEU A 663 -27.40 1.05 19.76
CA LEU A 663 -28.02 -0.25 20.03
C LEU A 663 -29.22 -0.14 21.00
N PRO A 664 -30.21 -1.06 20.90
CA PRO A 664 -31.28 -1.21 21.89
C PRO A 664 -30.80 -1.79 23.23
N VAL A 665 -29.51 -2.16 23.34
CA VAL A 665 -28.87 -2.70 24.55
C VAL A 665 -27.82 -1.74 25.12
N ARG A 666 -27.49 -1.89 26.41
CA ARG A 666 -26.53 -1.06 27.15
C ARG A 666 -25.09 -1.32 26.69
N LEU A 667 -24.36 -0.28 26.30
CA LEU A 667 -22.91 -0.37 26.05
C LEU A 667 -22.13 -0.40 27.36
N THR A 668 -21.17 -1.32 27.46
CA THR A 668 -20.25 -1.48 28.60
C THR A 668 -18.80 -1.56 28.14
N ASN A 669 -17.85 -1.20 29.02
CA ASN A 669 -16.42 -1.10 28.69
C ASN A 669 -16.14 -0.27 27.43
N VAL A 670 -16.79 0.89 27.31
CA VAL A 670 -16.61 1.78 26.16
C VAL A 670 -15.26 2.51 26.26
N THR A 671 -14.50 2.43 25.17
CA THR A 671 -13.26 3.17 24.95
C THR A 671 -13.42 4.04 23.70
N ILE A 672 -12.86 5.24 23.76
CA ILE A 672 -12.81 6.20 22.64
C ILE A 672 -11.33 6.46 22.35
N THR A 673 -10.93 6.32 21.09
CA THR A 673 -9.59 6.66 20.59
C THR A 673 -9.71 7.82 19.62
N LEU A 674 -8.83 8.82 19.74
CA LEU A 674 -8.76 9.97 18.85
C LEU A 674 -7.32 10.18 18.37
N GLU A 675 -7.11 10.34 17.06
CA GLU A 675 -5.80 10.66 16.47
C GLU A 675 -5.96 11.65 15.29
N GLY A 676 -4.86 12.14 14.73
CA GLY A 676 -4.86 12.79 13.41
C GLY A 676 -3.45 13.11 12.90
N PRO A 677 -3.11 12.83 11.63
CA PRO A 677 -1.80 13.12 11.05
C PRO A 677 -1.45 14.61 11.17
N GLY A 678 -0.25 14.91 11.69
CA GLY A 678 0.16 16.28 11.97
C GLY A 678 -0.65 17.01 13.06
N ILE A 679 -1.60 16.35 13.74
CA ILE A 679 -2.45 16.92 14.80
C ILE A 679 -2.15 16.30 16.18
N SER A 680 -2.22 14.97 16.29
CA SER A 680 -2.04 14.27 17.57
C SER A 680 -1.83 12.77 17.36
N SER A 681 -0.89 12.20 18.12
CA SER A 681 -0.74 10.75 18.30
C SER A 681 -1.98 10.15 19.00
N PRO A 682 -2.24 8.83 18.89
CA PRO A 682 -3.44 8.21 19.45
C PRO A 682 -3.70 8.48 20.95
N LEU A 683 -4.76 9.23 21.23
CA LEU A 683 -5.26 9.51 22.58
C LEU A 683 -6.40 8.55 22.91
N ILE A 684 -6.18 7.65 23.87
CA ILE A 684 -7.16 6.63 24.28
C ILE A 684 -7.80 7.03 25.62
N ARG A 685 -9.13 7.06 25.70
CA ARG A 685 -9.88 7.30 26.95
C ARG A 685 -11.01 6.30 27.15
N LYS A 686 -11.04 5.66 28.33
CA LYS A 686 -12.12 4.73 28.73
C LYS A 686 -13.22 5.47 29.50
N LEU A 687 -14.48 5.14 29.23
CA LEU A 687 -15.63 5.64 29.99
C LEU A 687 -15.83 4.83 31.27
N ASN A 688 -15.85 5.52 32.41
CA ASN A 688 -16.07 4.93 33.75
C ASN A 688 -17.53 4.49 34.01
N ARG A 689 -18.44 4.67 33.05
CA ARG A 689 -19.86 4.33 33.15
C ARG A 689 -20.39 3.70 31.87
N SER A 690 -21.37 2.80 32.01
CA SER A 690 -22.11 2.24 30.88
C SER A 690 -22.98 3.29 30.21
N VAL A 691 -23.22 3.17 28.90
CA VAL A 691 -24.19 4.00 28.16
C VAL A 691 -25.48 3.20 27.96
N VAL A 692 -26.63 3.76 28.34
CA VAL A 692 -27.96 3.12 28.16
C VAL A 692 -28.39 3.17 26.69
N ALA A 693 -29.38 2.36 26.29
CA ALA A 693 -29.96 2.41 24.95
C ALA A 693 -30.41 3.85 24.60
N GLY A 694 -30.02 4.37 23.44
CA GLY A 694 -30.30 5.74 23.00
C GLY A 694 -29.67 6.87 23.84
N GLY A 695 -28.92 6.56 24.90
CA GLY A 695 -28.27 7.56 25.75
C GLY A 695 -26.96 8.08 25.17
N THR A 696 -26.60 9.32 25.51
CA THR A 696 -25.34 9.96 25.07
C THR A 696 -24.31 10.03 26.19
N ALA A 697 -23.05 9.77 25.86
CA ALA A 697 -21.87 10.03 26.68
C ALA A 697 -20.97 11.06 25.99
N GLN A 698 -20.20 11.82 26.77
CA GLN A 698 -19.29 12.86 26.29
C GLN A 698 -17.89 12.61 26.83
N MET A 699 -16.88 12.90 26.01
CA MET A 699 -15.46 12.83 26.36
C MET A 699 -14.72 14.03 25.77
N THR A 700 -13.84 14.66 26.55
CA THR A 700 -12.98 15.75 26.07
C THR A 700 -11.54 15.27 25.93
N PHE A 701 -10.89 15.68 24.85
CA PHE A 701 -9.49 15.45 24.51
C PHE A 701 -8.79 16.80 24.32
N MET A 702 -7.53 16.89 24.72
CA MET A 702 -6.68 18.05 24.41
C MET A 702 -5.69 17.64 23.32
N ILE A 703 -5.56 18.47 22.28
CA ILE A 703 -4.66 18.25 21.14
C ILE A 703 -3.76 19.47 20.93
N GLN A 704 -2.60 19.27 20.32
CA GLN A 704 -1.65 20.34 19.98
C GLN A 704 -1.08 20.11 18.58
N PRO A 705 -1.63 20.75 17.52
CA PRO A 705 -1.22 20.49 16.15
C PRO A 705 0.26 20.80 15.89
N LYS A 706 0.88 20.01 15.01
CA LYS A 706 2.28 20.14 14.56
C LYS A 706 2.42 20.65 13.12
N LYS A 707 1.50 20.30 12.21
CA LYS A 707 1.62 20.60 10.75
C LYS A 707 0.40 21.36 10.22
N VAL A 708 0.63 22.32 9.32
CA VAL A 708 -0.42 23.17 8.70
C VAL A 708 -1.15 22.50 7.53
N GLY A 709 -2.29 23.07 7.16
CA GLY A 709 -3.14 22.69 6.04
C GLY A 709 -4.43 21.97 6.47
N ARG A 710 -5.20 21.52 5.48
CA ARG A 710 -6.35 20.63 5.70
C ARG A 710 -5.83 19.30 6.27
N ARG A 711 -6.42 18.83 7.35
CA ARG A 711 -6.14 17.55 8.02
C ARG A 711 -7.45 16.93 8.51
N ALA A 712 -7.39 15.75 9.13
CA ALA A 712 -8.55 15.11 9.72
C ALA A 712 -8.25 14.58 11.13
N LEU A 713 -9.20 14.79 12.04
CA LEU A 713 -9.31 14.03 13.28
C LEU A 713 -10.05 12.73 12.97
N LEU A 714 -9.48 11.61 13.39
CA LEU A 714 -10.04 10.27 13.25
C LEU A 714 -10.47 9.78 14.64
N VAL A 715 -11.70 9.26 14.74
CA VAL A 715 -12.26 8.76 16.01
C VAL A 715 -12.73 7.32 15.85
N ASP A 716 -12.31 6.48 16.79
CA ASP A 716 -12.71 5.09 16.96
C ASP A 716 -13.45 4.93 18.29
N VAL A 717 -14.58 4.22 18.29
CA VAL A 717 -15.31 3.86 19.51
C VAL A 717 -15.56 2.36 19.55
N ASP A 718 -15.19 1.79 20.70
CA ASP A 718 -15.06 0.36 20.91
C ASP A 718 -15.71 0.00 22.25
N ALA A 719 -16.76 -0.85 22.26
CA ALA A 719 -17.47 -1.30 23.46
C ALA A 719 -17.35 -2.83 23.63
N LYS A 720 -18.04 -3.43 24.60
CA LYS A 720 -18.22 -4.90 24.65
C LYS A 720 -19.23 -5.37 23.60
N GLN A 721 -20.29 -4.60 23.36
CA GLN A 721 -21.45 -4.98 22.51
C GLN A 721 -21.26 -4.62 21.02
N VAL A 722 -20.36 -3.69 20.70
CA VAL A 722 -20.14 -3.18 19.35
C VAL A 722 -18.69 -2.71 19.19
N LYS A 723 -18.16 -2.84 17.99
CA LYS A 723 -16.76 -2.59 17.60
C LYS A 723 -16.71 -1.76 16.32
N ASP A 724 -15.59 -1.10 16.05
CA ASP A 724 -15.33 -0.39 14.78
C ASP A 724 -16.40 0.67 14.46
N ILE A 725 -16.91 1.39 15.47
CA ILE A 725 -17.69 2.61 15.23
C ILE A 725 -16.69 3.72 14.92
N LYS A 726 -16.60 4.10 13.64
CA LYS A 726 -15.69 5.15 13.17
C LYS A 726 -16.45 6.45 12.88
N SER A 727 -15.77 7.56 13.10
CA SER A 727 -16.15 8.88 12.59
C SER A 727 -14.90 9.72 12.34
N HIS A 728 -15.04 10.82 11.62
CA HIS A 728 -13.94 11.75 11.39
C HIS A 728 -14.47 13.19 11.28
N LEU A 729 -13.59 14.15 11.52
CA LEU A 729 -13.84 15.58 11.29
C LEU A 729 -12.66 16.16 10.52
N GLU A 730 -12.94 16.82 9.40
CA GLU A 730 -11.92 17.59 8.70
C GLU A 730 -11.69 18.94 9.38
N VAL A 731 -10.43 19.37 9.43
CA VAL A 731 -10.00 20.55 10.15
C VAL A 731 -8.95 21.33 9.35
N ASP A 732 -9.05 22.65 9.35
CA ASP A 732 -7.99 23.54 8.88
C ASP A 732 -7.03 23.81 10.05
N VAL A 733 -5.77 23.38 9.89
CA VAL A 733 -4.67 23.80 10.76
C VAL A 733 -3.93 24.98 10.11
N VAL A 734 -3.79 26.08 10.84
CA VAL A 734 -3.06 27.28 10.37
C VAL A 734 -1.89 27.61 11.28
N GLU A 735 -1.01 28.49 10.82
CA GLU A 735 0.13 28.96 11.62
C GLU A 735 -0.29 29.59 12.95
N SER A 736 0.61 29.53 13.94
CA SER A 736 0.51 30.43 15.09
C SER A 736 0.90 31.84 14.65
N VAL A 737 -0.03 32.79 14.73
CA VAL A 737 0.34 34.20 14.80
C VAL A 737 1.11 34.40 16.12
N GLN A 738 2.25 35.08 16.05
CA GLN A 738 3.11 35.42 17.19
C GLN A 738 2.38 36.36 18.16
#